data_AF-A0A1W1HMF7-F1
#
_entry.id   AF-A0A1W1HMF7-F1
#
_cell.length_a   1.000
_cell.length_b   1.000
_cell.length_c   1.000
_cell.angle_alpha   90.00
_cell.angle_beta   90.00
_cell.angle_gamma   90.00
#
_symmetry.space_group_name_H-M   'P 1'
#
loop_
_entity.id
_entity.type
_entity.pdbx_description
1 polymer ?
#
loop_
_entity_poly.entity_id
_entity_poly.type
_entity_poly.pdbx_seq_one_letter_code
_entity_poly.pdbx_strand_id
1 'polypeptide(L)'
;MATKTSSPRAQSSAPAPQSETTVSESVASRKKSTSRDESSAAVTAVEMGARQREISVSEFFTKNRHLLGFDNPRKALLTCVKEAVDNSLDACEEAGILPEVTVRLEMVANGQAPVTPSQATRFRITVTDNGPGIVRQQIPRVFAKLLYGSKFHRMRMSRGQQGIGISAAGMYGQLTTGKPVKVISRTGPRAAAHYFEVQIDTKKNEPLVHENKQIDWAQPQGTEVALEVEGRYQKGRASVDEWLEQTSIANPHVRLVYHTPEGETKEYPRTYHELPPSPKEIKPHPYGIEFGALLKMLQDTKSHTVAGFLASDFCRVSPALAEEICKAAKVSPATKPRDVKHQAAETLYKTIQTTKIMAPPTNCISPIGEKAILSGLYKQIKGEFYTAVSRPPAVYRGYPFIIEAGLAFGKGPDEAAKPQQAAVPLAEGEDQGNDTEQARVIRYANRVPLLYQQSACATFKAVLSTTWRNYGVSQSRGALPAGPMVIFVHMASVWVPFTSESKEAIADYDEIQKEITLALREAGRRLGIFLRRRERAASEFRRRNIFDLYIEEVVAACNRLKGGNLPTEKLKEQLHKIASSRTGGLKTDEALGKTGAGPEGLPHSIIVTAEGIEGETEMAQQTPGSPAPATKTAEAEPITETKNPVKAKRGSKETPKVGKGKSVGATKAKVGQQALFADEQPSTKQSAPLKKKPAQVSATRKRK
;
A
#
# COMPACT_ATOMS: atom_id res chain seq x y z
N MET A 1 19.96 -46.36 -47.09
CA MET A 1 21.15 -45.52 -47.39
C MET A 1 21.94 -45.46 -46.09
N ALA A 2 23.14 -46.04 -45.87
CA ALA A 2 24.34 -46.20 -46.71
C ALA A 2 25.07 -44.85 -46.97
N THR A 3 26.41 -44.68 -46.84
CA THR A 3 27.58 -45.54 -46.45
C THR A 3 28.43 -44.84 -45.34
N LYS A 4 29.47 -45.37 -44.66
CA LYS A 4 30.24 -46.65 -44.62
C LYS A 4 31.61 -46.78 -45.35
N THR A 5 32.66 -46.08 -44.89
CA THR A 5 34.11 -46.25 -45.23
C THR A 5 35.01 -45.64 -44.12
N SER A 6 36.30 -45.95 -43.91
CA SER A 6 37.12 -47.19 -44.02
C SER A 6 38.53 -46.99 -43.42
N SER A 7 39.21 -48.06 -42.94
CA SER A 7 40.62 -48.09 -42.44
C SER A 7 41.61 -48.46 -43.59
N PRO A 8 42.88 -49.00 -43.46
CA PRO A 8 43.70 -49.48 -42.29
C PRO A 8 45.28 -49.35 -42.35
N ARG A 9 45.99 -49.90 -41.32
CA ARG A 9 47.36 -50.54 -41.32
C ARG A 9 48.65 -49.69 -41.58
N ALA A 10 49.90 -50.09 -41.22
CA ALA A 10 50.44 -51.24 -40.43
C ALA A 10 51.90 -51.02 -39.87
N GLN A 11 52.16 -51.64 -38.69
CA GLN A 11 53.36 -52.34 -38.14
C GLN A 11 54.84 -51.93 -38.40
N SER A 12 55.56 -51.72 -37.28
CA SER A 12 57.01 -51.93 -37.00
C SER A 12 57.21 -51.87 -35.44
N SER A 13 58.31 -52.28 -34.76
CA SER A 13 59.39 -53.27 -34.97
C SER A 13 60.09 -53.58 -33.59
N ALA A 14 61.20 -54.32 -33.55
CA ALA A 14 62.04 -54.65 -32.36
C ALA A 14 63.55 -54.53 -32.74
N PRO A 15 64.61 -54.77 -31.89
CA PRO A 15 64.72 -55.54 -30.61
C PRO A 15 65.55 -54.87 -29.48
N ALA A 16 65.94 -55.64 -28.45
CA ALA A 16 66.86 -55.28 -27.33
C ALA A 16 68.27 -55.94 -27.50
N PRO A 17 69.30 -55.62 -26.67
CA PRO A 17 69.56 -56.48 -25.49
C PRO A 17 70.24 -55.83 -24.24
N GLN A 18 70.28 -56.66 -23.19
CA GLN A 18 71.14 -56.75 -21.97
C GLN A 18 72.40 -55.87 -21.78
N SER A 19 72.65 -55.45 -20.52
CA SER A 19 73.90 -55.76 -19.76
C SER A 19 73.76 -55.53 -18.25
N GLU A 20 74.71 -56.05 -17.47
CA GLU A 20 74.93 -55.80 -16.02
C GLU A 20 75.57 -54.39 -15.82
N THR A 21 75.86 -53.82 -14.62
CA THR A 21 76.41 -54.39 -13.37
C THR A 21 76.16 -53.47 -12.13
N THR A 22 76.61 -53.89 -10.94
CA THR A 22 76.54 -53.24 -9.62
C THR A 22 77.30 -51.91 -9.47
N VAL A 23 76.89 -51.05 -8.52
CA VAL A 23 77.69 -50.55 -7.35
C VAL A 23 76.88 -49.53 -6.51
N SER A 24 77.35 -49.22 -5.30
CA SER A 24 76.70 -48.53 -4.18
C SER A 24 76.64 -46.99 -4.20
N GLU A 25 75.73 -46.47 -3.37
CA GLU A 25 75.70 -45.19 -2.63
C GLU A 25 76.74 -44.07 -2.92
N SER A 26 76.24 -42.84 -3.10
CA SER A 26 76.80 -41.62 -2.47
C SER A 26 75.76 -40.48 -2.47
N VAL A 27 76.03 -39.40 -1.73
CA VAL A 27 75.04 -38.35 -1.35
C VAL A 27 75.49 -36.97 -1.84
N ALA A 28 74.62 -36.19 -2.52
CA ALA A 28 74.39 -34.74 -2.31
C ALA A 28 73.65 -33.96 -3.45
N SER A 29 73.08 -32.81 -3.05
CA SER A 29 72.83 -31.57 -3.84
C SER A 29 71.95 -31.54 -5.12
N ARG A 30 70.64 -31.37 -4.88
CA ARG A 30 69.75 -30.28 -5.38
C ARG A 30 69.76 -29.82 -6.87
N LYS A 31 68.53 -29.86 -7.44
CA LYS A 31 68.00 -29.14 -8.63
C LYS A 31 68.50 -29.69 -9.99
N LYS A 32 67.69 -29.70 -11.06
CA LYS A 32 66.39 -29.02 -11.32
C LYS A 32 65.48 -29.89 -12.24
N SER A 33 64.17 -29.64 -12.16
CA SER A 33 63.15 -29.92 -13.21
C SER A 33 63.10 -31.29 -13.89
N THR A 34 62.15 -32.13 -13.46
CA THR A 34 61.30 -32.87 -14.39
C THR A 34 59.85 -32.42 -14.18
N SER A 35 59.19 -32.00 -15.26
CA SER A 35 57.77 -31.66 -15.26
C SER A 35 56.94 -32.94 -15.26
N ARG A 36 56.24 -33.21 -14.15
CA ARG A 36 55.03 -34.03 -14.18
C ARG A 36 53.84 -33.08 -14.22
N ASP A 37 52.86 -33.36 -15.07
CA ASP A 37 51.57 -32.69 -15.02
C ASP A 37 50.98 -32.88 -13.62
N GLU A 38 50.69 -31.78 -12.93
CA GLU A 38 49.82 -31.81 -11.75
C GLU A 38 48.38 -31.96 -12.22
N SER A 39 48.02 -33.18 -12.63
CA SER A 39 46.62 -33.60 -12.73
C SER A 39 45.98 -33.34 -11.37
N SER A 40 45.09 -32.34 -11.31
CA SER A 40 44.63 -31.76 -10.06
C SER A 40 44.04 -32.83 -9.14
N ALA A 41 44.69 -33.06 -8.00
CA ALA A 41 44.34 -34.13 -7.09
C ALA A 41 42.86 -34.03 -6.70
N ALA A 42 42.09 -35.07 -7.04
CA ALA A 42 40.64 -35.06 -6.86
C ALA A 42 40.30 -34.98 -5.37
N VAL A 43 39.87 -33.79 -4.94
CA VAL A 43 39.56 -33.47 -3.53
C VAL A 43 38.57 -34.50 -2.99
N THR A 44 38.93 -35.16 -1.89
CA THR A 44 38.11 -36.24 -1.35
C THR A 44 36.80 -35.72 -0.77
N ALA A 45 35.76 -36.55 -0.71
CA ALA A 45 34.48 -36.17 -0.11
C ALA A 45 34.62 -35.72 1.36
N VAL A 46 35.62 -36.23 2.09
CA VAL A 46 35.93 -35.82 3.47
C VAL A 46 36.52 -34.41 3.51
N GLU A 47 37.45 -34.07 2.61
CA GLU A 47 37.99 -32.72 2.48
C GLU A 47 36.96 -31.72 1.95
N MET A 48 36.06 -32.14 1.05
CA MET A 48 34.91 -31.34 0.64
C MET A 48 33.96 -31.09 1.83
N GLY A 49 33.70 -32.12 2.65
CA GLY A 49 32.92 -32.00 3.88
C GLY A 49 33.54 -31.04 4.89
N ALA A 50 34.85 -31.16 5.16
CA ALA A 50 35.59 -30.27 6.07
C ALA A 50 35.69 -28.80 5.57
N ARG A 51 35.37 -28.54 4.30
CA ARG A 51 35.24 -27.19 3.72
C ARG A 51 33.82 -26.62 3.80
N GLN A 52 32.82 -27.42 4.16
CA GLN A 52 31.46 -26.92 4.40
C GLN A 52 31.44 -25.99 5.62
N ARG A 53 30.72 -24.87 5.50
CA ARG A 53 30.58 -23.88 6.56
C ARG A 53 29.17 -23.32 6.53
N GLU A 54 28.54 -23.25 7.69
CA GLU A 54 27.32 -22.45 7.87
C GLU A 54 27.67 -20.97 7.72
N ILE A 55 26.76 -20.21 7.12
CA ILE A 55 26.85 -18.75 7.02
C ILE A 55 25.74 -18.13 7.86
N SER A 56 26.05 -17.02 8.53
CA SER A 56 25.03 -16.28 9.29
C SER A 56 24.01 -15.65 8.33
N VAL A 57 22.79 -15.37 8.81
CA VAL A 57 21.78 -14.60 8.05
C VAL A 57 22.34 -13.24 7.62
N SER A 58 23.12 -12.59 8.47
CA SER A 58 23.78 -11.33 8.16
C SER A 58 24.88 -11.49 7.10
N GLU A 59 25.62 -12.60 7.10
CA GLU A 59 26.62 -12.90 6.07
C GLU A 59 25.99 -13.28 4.72
N PHE A 60 24.83 -13.94 4.73
CA PHE A 60 24.04 -14.15 3.53
C PHE A 60 23.60 -12.82 2.90
N PHE A 61 23.13 -11.88 3.71
CA PHE A 61 22.66 -10.58 3.23
C PHE A 61 23.78 -9.58 2.87
N THR A 62 24.96 -9.63 3.51
CA THR A 62 26.11 -8.80 3.06
C THR A 62 26.55 -9.18 1.65
N LYS A 63 26.51 -10.47 1.31
CA LYS A 63 26.77 -10.99 -0.04
C LYS A 63 25.61 -10.68 -0.99
N ASN A 64 24.36 -10.85 -0.55
CA ASN A 64 23.16 -10.71 -1.38
C ASN A 64 22.40 -9.39 -1.15
N ARG A 65 23.13 -8.25 -1.10
CA ARG A 65 22.59 -6.91 -0.83
C ARG A 65 21.38 -6.51 -1.70
N HIS A 66 21.29 -7.07 -2.90
CA HIS A 66 20.23 -6.79 -3.88
C HIS A 66 18.84 -7.27 -3.43
N LEU A 67 18.76 -8.37 -2.67
CA LEU A 67 17.48 -8.90 -2.14
C LEU A 67 16.81 -7.87 -1.21
N LEU A 68 17.62 -7.18 -0.42
CA LEU A 68 17.22 -6.10 0.50
C LEU A 68 16.91 -4.77 -0.20
N GLY A 69 17.03 -4.69 -1.52
CA GLY A 69 16.85 -3.47 -2.30
C GLY A 69 18.07 -2.55 -2.39
N PHE A 70 19.23 -2.95 -1.85
CA PHE A 70 20.49 -2.20 -1.94
C PHE A 70 21.26 -2.52 -3.23
N ASP A 71 20.55 -2.55 -4.38
CA ASP A 71 21.13 -2.83 -5.70
C ASP A 71 21.83 -1.61 -6.34
N ASN A 72 21.29 -0.41 -6.11
CA ASN A 72 21.72 0.85 -6.73
C ASN A 72 21.81 1.95 -5.64
N PRO A 73 22.88 2.76 -5.57
CA PRO A 73 23.02 3.85 -4.59
C PRO A 73 21.83 4.82 -4.49
N ARG A 74 21.05 5.03 -5.58
CA ARG A 74 19.84 5.85 -5.55
C ARG A 74 18.67 5.13 -4.84
N LYS A 75 18.46 3.85 -5.13
CA LYS A 75 17.42 3.03 -4.48
C LYS A 75 17.80 2.74 -3.02
N ALA A 76 19.08 2.50 -2.75
CA ALA A 76 19.61 2.28 -1.41
C ALA A 76 19.32 3.45 -0.46
N LEU A 77 19.57 4.68 -0.92
CA LEU A 77 19.26 5.91 -0.17
C LEU A 77 17.76 6.00 0.16
N LEU A 78 16.89 5.69 -0.82
CA LEU A 78 15.45 5.62 -0.60
C LEU A 78 15.06 4.52 0.40
N THR A 79 15.59 3.31 0.26
CA THR A 79 15.27 2.16 1.14
C THR A 79 15.61 2.46 2.60
N CYS A 80 16.72 3.14 2.87
CA CYS A 80 17.08 3.57 4.22
C CYS A 80 16.09 4.60 4.80
N VAL A 81 15.61 5.56 4.00
CA VAL A 81 14.58 6.52 4.44
C VAL A 81 13.23 5.82 4.65
N LYS A 82 12.82 4.97 3.69
CA LYS A 82 11.59 4.16 3.70
C LYS A 82 11.48 3.33 4.97
N GLU A 83 12.46 2.45 5.23
CA GLU A 83 12.42 1.54 6.38
C GLU A 83 12.65 2.27 7.74
N ALA A 84 13.17 3.49 7.75
CA ALA A 84 13.17 4.33 8.96
C ALA A 84 11.77 4.93 9.21
N VAL A 85 11.22 5.66 8.24
CA VAL A 85 9.91 6.32 8.35
C VAL A 85 8.78 5.31 8.57
N ASP A 86 8.74 4.19 7.83
CA ASP A 86 7.71 3.16 7.98
C ASP A 86 7.68 2.55 9.40
N ASN A 87 8.84 2.44 10.06
CA ASN A 87 8.90 1.93 11.44
C ASN A 87 8.52 3.00 12.48
N SER A 88 8.87 4.27 12.27
CA SER A 88 8.34 5.38 13.08
C SER A 88 6.82 5.50 12.98
N LEU A 89 6.25 5.39 11.77
CA LEU A 89 4.80 5.43 11.56
C LEU A 89 4.08 4.24 12.20
N ASP A 90 4.59 3.01 12.00
CA ASP A 90 4.06 1.82 12.70
C ASP A 90 4.14 2.00 14.24
N ALA A 91 5.23 2.57 14.78
CA ALA A 91 5.41 2.76 16.22
C ALA A 91 4.43 3.77 16.84
N CYS A 92 4.18 4.89 16.16
CA CYS A 92 3.19 5.88 16.61
C CYS A 92 1.75 5.33 16.52
N GLU A 93 1.39 4.68 15.41
CA GLU A 93 0.05 4.07 15.23
C GLU A 93 -0.22 2.95 16.24
N GLU A 94 0.76 2.08 16.53
CA GLU A 94 0.61 1.02 17.54
C GLU A 94 0.48 1.57 18.97
N ALA A 95 1.00 2.78 19.24
CA ALA A 95 0.89 3.45 20.53
C ALA A 95 -0.38 4.31 20.68
N GLY A 96 -1.18 4.48 19.62
CA GLY A 96 -2.31 5.42 19.63
C GLY A 96 -1.89 6.90 19.59
N ILE A 97 -0.69 7.19 19.08
CA ILE A 97 -0.11 8.54 18.97
C ILE A 97 -0.29 9.03 17.52
N LEU A 98 -0.85 10.24 17.33
CA LEU A 98 -0.89 10.90 16.03
C LEU A 98 0.55 11.18 15.55
N PRO A 99 1.03 10.59 14.43
CA PRO A 99 2.44 10.62 14.11
C PRO A 99 2.91 12.02 13.70
N GLU A 100 4.07 12.39 14.22
CA GLU A 100 4.86 13.54 13.77
C GLU A 100 6.28 13.07 13.53
N VAL A 101 6.73 13.15 12.28
CA VAL A 101 8.02 12.61 11.83
C VAL A 101 8.81 13.71 11.15
N THR A 102 10.06 13.90 11.59
CA THR A 102 11.03 14.79 10.96
C THR A 102 12.09 13.95 10.26
N VAL A 103 12.29 14.18 8.96
CA VAL A 103 13.32 13.54 8.13
C VAL A 103 14.34 14.60 7.74
N ARG A 104 15.61 14.35 8.05
CA ARG A 104 16.75 15.18 7.63
C ARG A 104 17.65 14.34 6.73
N LEU A 105 18.00 14.89 5.57
CA LEU A 105 18.92 14.26 4.63
C LEU A 105 20.10 15.21 4.39
N GLU A 106 21.16 15.07 5.19
CA GLU A 106 22.34 15.94 5.14
C GLU A 106 23.42 15.34 4.23
N MET A 107 24.23 16.17 3.58
CA MET A 107 25.45 15.71 2.89
C MET A 107 26.58 15.52 3.89
N VAL A 108 27.36 14.44 3.76
CA VAL A 108 28.56 14.21 4.58
C VAL A 108 29.80 14.49 3.75
N ALA A 109 30.61 15.47 4.17
CA ALA A 109 31.80 15.88 3.46
C ALA A 109 32.93 14.83 3.55
N ASN A 110 33.35 14.30 2.39
CA ASN A 110 34.42 13.30 2.27
C ASN A 110 35.82 13.93 2.14
N GLY A 111 36.14 14.94 2.95
CA GLY A 111 37.45 15.60 2.95
C GLY A 111 37.78 16.43 1.69
N GLN A 112 36.79 16.68 0.83
CA GLN A 112 36.89 17.55 -0.34
C GLN A 112 35.97 18.78 -0.19
N ALA A 113 36.17 19.77 -1.05
CA ALA A 113 35.38 21.01 -1.10
C ALA A 113 33.86 20.76 -1.18
N PRO A 114 33.00 21.70 -0.74
CA PRO A 114 31.54 21.52 -0.72
C PRO A 114 30.99 21.16 -2.11
N VAL A 115 30.58 19.90 -2.26
CA VAL A 115 30.04 19.34 -3.50
C VAL A 115 28.55 19.62 -3.63
N THR A 116 28.03 19.68 -4.85
CA THR A 116 26.58 19.78 -5.05
C THR A 116 25.87 18.49 -4.64
N PRO A 117 24.60 18.53 -4.18
CA PRO A 117 23.84 17.33 -3.79
C PRO A 117 23.76 16.23 -4.85
N SER A 118 23.80 16.59 -6.13
CA SER A 118 23.82 15.66 -7.28
C SER A 118 25.14 14.90 -7.46
N GLN A 119 26.22 15.39 -6.82
CA GLN A 119 27.59 14.87 -6.87
C GLN A 119 28.04 14.27 -5.52
N ALA A 120 27.37 14.59 -4.41
CA ALA A 120 27.65 14.01 -3.10
C ALA A 120 27.39 12.49 -3.11
N THR A 121 28.35 11.73 -2.54
CA THR A 121 28.32 10.26 -2.49
C THR A 121 27.93 9.70 -1.13
N ARG A 122 27.96 10.52 -0.06
CA ARG A 122 27.57 10.13 1.30
C ARG A 122 26.55 11.08 1.88
N PHE A 123 25.56 10.49 2.54
CA PHE A 123 24.44 11.20 3.14
C PHE A 123 24.22 10.70 4.57
N ARG A 124 23.87 11.62 5.47
CA ARG A 124 23.33 11.29 6.79
C ARG A 124 21.81 11.38 6.70
N ILE A 125 21.15 10.26 6.91
CA ILE A 125 19.70 10.19 7.10
C ILE A 125 19.48 10.26 8.61
N THR A 126 18.79 11.28 9.09
CA THR A 126 18.28 11.32 10.47
C THR A 126 16.75 11.35 10.42
N VAL A 127 16.10 10.39 11.08
CA VAL A 127 14.65 10.35 11.23
C VAL A 127 14.31 10.43 12.72
N THR A 128 13.45 11.37 13.07
CA THR A 128 13.00 11.64 14.45
C THR A 128 11.48 11.54 14.54
N ASP A 129 10.96 10.78 15.50
CA ASP A 129 9.53 10.56 15.73
C ASP A 129 9.07 10.93 17.14
N ASN A 130 7.78 11.26 17.28
CA ASN A 130 7.10 11.55 18.54
C ASN A 130 6.53 10.30 19.25
N GLY A 131 7.03 9.11 18.90
CA GLY A 131 6.44 7.83 19.29
C GLY A 131 6.62 7.43 20.76
N PRO A 132 6.31 6.17 21.12
CA PRO A 132 6.42 5.67 22.50
C PRO A 132 7.89 5.50 22.96
N GLY A 133 8.86 5.70 22.08
CA GLY A 133 10.26 5.35 22.29
C GLY A 133 10.50 3.83 22.37
N ILE A 134 11.78 3.45 22.47
CA ILE A 134 12.23 2.05 22.55
C ILE A 134 12.92 1.82 23.89
N VAL A 135 12.50 0.78 24.62
CA VAL A 135 13.07 0.38 25.92
C VAL A 135 14.57 0.09 25.78
N ARG A 136 15.39 0.64 26.69
CA ARG A 136 16.88 0.59 26.67
C ARG A 136 17.49 -0.76 26.29
N GLN A 137 16.95 -1.86 26.82
CA GLN A 137 17.45 -3.23 26.57
C GLN A 137 17.18 -3.74 25.14
N GLN A 138 16.20 -3.18 24.45
CA GLN A 138 15.78 -3.62 23.11
C GLN A 138 16.50 -2.84 21.99
N ILE A 139 16.94 -1.60 22.26
CA ILE A 139 17.57 -0.72 21.24
C ILE A 139 18.65 -1.46 20.42
N PRO A 140 19.68 -2.10 21.03
CA PRO A 140 20.71 -2.76 20.22
C PRO A 140 20.15 -3.90 19.34
N ARG A 141 19.14 -4.63 19.81
CA ARG A 141 18.54 -5.74 19.05
C ARG A 141 17.62 -5.27 17.93
N VAL A 142 16.93 -4.13 18.09
CA VAL A 142 16.06 -3.55 17.05
C VAL A 142 16.87 -2.99 15.88
N PHE A 143 18.03 -2.38 16.14
CA PHE A 143 18.85 -1.74 15.09
C PHE A 143 20.03 -2.58 14.61
N ALA A 144 20.50 -3.54 15.41
CA ALA A 144 21.68 -4.34 15.10
C ALA A 144 21.49 -5.86 15.29
N LYS A 145 20.29 -6.36 15.01
CA LYS A 145 20.05 -7.79 14.77
C LYS A 145 19.09 -7.98 13.58
N LEU A 146 19.47 -8.82 12.62
CA LEU A 146 18.56 -9.27 11.56
C LEU A 146 17.61 -10.34 12.11
N LEU A 147 16.40 -10.38 11.52
CA LEU A 147 15.30 -11.25 11.95
C LEU A 147 14.88 -11.05 13.41
N TYR A 148 14.89 -9.80 13.90
CA TYR A 148 14.44 -9.46 15.25
C TYR A 148 13.26 -8.48 15.22
N GLY A 149 12.18 -8.80 15.93
CA GLY A 149 11.05 -7.89 16.10
C GLY A 149 9.75 -8.57 16.51
N SER A 150 8.77 -7.77 16.94
CA SER A 150 7.42 -8.21 17.32
C SER A 150 6.53 -8.62 16.15
N LYS A 151 6.92 -8.26 14.90
CA LYS A 151 6.09 -8.37 13.70
C LYS A 151 6.04 -9.79 13.10
N PHE A 152 7.01 -10.67 13.41
CA PHE A 152 7.12 -12.03 12.82
C PHE A 152 5.99 -13.00 13.12
N HIS A 153 5.48 -12.98 14.36
CA HIS A 153 4.54 -14.01 14.83
C HIS A 153 3.08 -13.57 14.74
N ARG A 154 2.82 -12.32 14.31
CA ARG A 154 1.51 -11.68 14.35
C ARG A 154 0.92 -11.54 12.96
N MET A 155 -0.14 -12.30 12.67
CA MET A 155 -0.92 -12.11 11.45
C MET A 155 -1.87 -10.92 11.63
N ARG A 156 -1.36 -9.71 11.36
CA ARG A 156 -2.11 -8.45 11.19
C ARG A 156 -1.46 -7.59 10.11
N MET A 157 -2.22 -6.68 9.53
CA MET A 157 -1.69 -5.66 8.62
C MET A 157 -0.64 -4.77 9.32
N SER A 158 0.46 -4.48 8.61
CA SER A 158 1.53 -3.55 8.99
C SER A 158 2.35 -3.16 7.77
N ARG A 159 3.18 -2.10 7.86
CA ARG A 159 4.11 -1.69 6.79
C ARG A 159 5.31 -2.65 6.74
N GLY A 160 5.93 -2.91 7.89
CA GLY A 160 7.10 -3.77 8.03
C GLY A 160 6.78 -5.25 8.29
N GLN A 161 6.73 -6.07 7.24
CA GLN A 161 6.33 -7.50 7.33
C GLN A 161 7.40 -8.45 7.92
N GLN A 162 8.69 -8.21 7.67
CA GLN A 162 9.75 -9.24 7.82
C GLN A 162 10.86 -8.90 8.83
N GLY A 163 10.71 -7.90 9.70
CA GLY A 163 11.67 -7.61 10.80
C GLY A 163 13.16 -7.55 10.42
N ILE A 164 13.45 -7.08 9.20
CA ILE A 164 14.80 -6.94 8.62
C ILE A 164 15.13 -5.46 8.36
N GLY A 165 14.12 -4.65 8.00
CA GLY A 165 14.26 -3.33 7.37
C GLY A 165 15.30 -2.40 7.97
N ILE A 166 15.04 -1.84 9.16
CA ILE A 166 15.92 -0.85 9.77
C ILE A 166 17.30 -1.42 10.14
N SER A 167 17.36 -2.69 10.54
CA SER A 167 18.62 -3.42 10.78
C SER A 167 19.44 -3.58 9.48
N ALA A 168 18.79 -3.76 8.34
CA ALA A 168 19.42 -3.86 7.04
C ALA A 168 19.89 -2.50 6.50
N ALA A 169 19.16 -1.42 6.78
CA ALA A 169 19.63 -0.05 6.54
C ALA A 169 20.87 0.28 7.39
N GLY A 170 20.87 -0.13 8.67
CA GLY A 170 22.04 -0.06 9.55
C GLY A 170 23.24 -0.87 9.03
N MET A 171 23.00 -2.10 8.58
CA MET A 171 24.00 -2.94 7.92
C MET A 171 24.58 -2.29 6.67
N TYR A 172 23.75 -1.68 5.83
CA TYR A 172 24.19 -1.00 4.61
C TYR A 172 25.07 0.23 4.91
N GLY A 173 24.72 1.02 5.94
CA GLY A 173 25.57 2.09 6.44
C GLY A 173 26.92 1.56 6.93
N GLN A 174 26.91 0.56 7.82
CA GLN A 174 28.13 -0.09 8.33
C GLN A 174 29.02 -0.65 7.21
N LEU A 175 28.44 -1.22 6.15
CA LEU A 175 29.17 -1.78 5.01
C LEU A 175 29.73 -0.73 4.03
N THR A 176 29.18 0.48 4.00
CA THR A 176 29.59 1.54 3.06
C THR A 176 30.44 2.63 3.70
N THR A 177 30.09 3.07 4.91
CA THR A 177 30.79 4.16 5.62
C THR A 177 31.63 3.68 6.80
N GLY A 178 31.45 2.42 7.24
CA GLY A 178 32.09 1.87 8.45
C GLY A 178 31.55 2.44 9.76
N LYS A 179 30.56 3.35 9.72
CA LYS A 179 30.03 4.05 10.90
C LYS A 179 29.01 3.19 11.67
N PRO A 180 28.85 3.42 12.99
CA PRO A 180 27.75 2.84 13.75
C PRO A 180 26.43 3.56 13.45
N VAL A 181 25.31 2.86 13.63
CA VAL A 181 23.99 3.47 13.72
C VAL A 181 23.92 4.24 15.04
N LYS A 182 23.52 5.51 14.98
CA LYS A 182 23.32 6.35 16.17
C LYS A 182 21.83 6.37 16.49
N VAL A 183 21.47 6.11 17.74
CA VAL A 183 20.06 6.05 18.19
C VAL A 183 19.90 6.84 19.48
N ILE A 184 18.93 7.76 19.51
CA ILE A 184 18.40 8.37 20.74
C ILE A 184 17.01 7.81 20.97
N SER A 185 16.67 7.47 22.22
CA SER A 185 15.34 6.98 22.59
C SER A 185 14.92 7.49 23.96
N ARG A 186 13.67 7.92 24.09
CA ARG A 186 13.06 8.35 25.36
C ARG A 186 11.63 7.82 25.46
N THR A 187 11.37 6.98 26.46
CA THR A 187 10.07 6.30 26.63
C THR A 187 9.03 7.11 27.43
N GLY A 188 9.14 8.44 27.44
CA GLY A 188 8.21 9.33 28.15
C GLY A 188 8.87 10.47 28.92
N PRO A 189 8.12 11.53 29.31
CA PRO A 189 8.68 12.83 29.75
C PRO A 189 9.60 12.77 30.97
N ARG A 190 9.40 11.78 31.86
CA ARG A 190 10.18 11.60 33.09
C ARG A 190 11.32 10.58 32.94
N ALA A 191 11.42 9.91 31.80
CA ALA A 191 12.54 9.01 31.50
C ALA A 191 13.76 9.82 31.04
N ALA A 192 14.96 9.30 31.32
CA ALA A 192 16.18 9.77 30.68
C ALA A 192 16.17 9.41 29.18
N ALA A 193 16.73 10.25 28.34
CA ALA A 193 17.00 9.89 26.95
C ALA A 193 18.31 9.06 26.89
N HIS A 194 18.27 7.95 26.17
CA HIS A 194 19.41 7.06 25.99
C HIS A 194 20.00 7.19 24.60
N TYR A 195 21.29 7.56 24.52
CA TYR A 195 22.07 7.56 23.29
C TYR A 195 22.87 6.26 23.17
N PHE A 196 22.80 5.64 22.00
CA PHE A 196 23.50 4.41 21.64
C PHE A 196 24.23 4.54 20.30
N GLU A 197 25.43 3.96 20.21
CA GLU A 197 26.09 3.65 18.93
C GLU A 197 26.19 2.14 18.75
N VAL A 198 25.60 1.61 17.68
CA VAL A 198 25.46 0.15 17.46
C VAL A 198 25.89 -0.30 16.06
N GLN A 199 26.45 -1.50 15.99
CA GLN A 199 26.85 -2.20 14.76
C GLN A 199 26.48 -3.68 14.85
N ILE A 200 26.38 -4.34 13.70
CA ILE A 200 26.08 -5.77 13.59
C ILE A 200 27.38 -6.56 13.49
N ASP A 201 27.57 -7.56 14.37
CA ASP A 201 28.50 -8.65 14.09
C ASP A 201 27.90 -9.51 12.96
N THR A 202 28.41 -9.34 11.74
CA THR A 202 27.90 -10.04 10.55
C THR A 202 28.19 -11.55 10.56
N LYS A 203 29.10 -12.03 11.41
CA LYS A 203 29.39 -13.48 11.58
C LYS A 203 28.43 -14.13 12.58
N LYS A 204 28.02 -13.42 13.63
CA LYS A 204 27.14 -13.96 14.69
C LYS A 204 25.66 -13.55 14.57
N ASN A 205 25.36 -12.50 13.82
CA ASN A 205 24.07 -11.79 13.88
C ASN A 205 23.69 -11.39 15.32
N GLU A 206 24.62 -10.72 16.00
CA GLU A 206 24.39 -10.13 17.32
C GLU A 206 24.84 -8.65 17.33
N PRO A 207 24.22 -7.81 18.18
CA PRO A 207 24.54 -6.39 18.23
C PRO A 207 25.81 -6.12 19.04
N LEU A 208 26.71 -5.33 18.45
CA LEU A 208 27.90 -4.79 19.09
C LEU A 208 27.64 -3.31 19.42
N VAL A 209 27.75 -2.96 20.70
CA VAL A 209 27.50 -1.61 21.22
C VAL A 209 28.83 -0.91 21.47
N HIS A 210 29.04 0.23 20.83
CA HIS A 210 30.26 1.05 20.99
C HIS A 210 30.10 2.09 22.10
N GLU A 211 28.97 2.80 22.12
CA GLU A 211 28.65 3.79 23.16
C GLU A 211 27.23 3.60 23.70
N ASN A 212 27.03 3.90 24.98
CA ASN A 212 25.76 3.80 25.71
C ASN A 212 25.76 4.84 26.84
N LYS A 213 25.20 6.02 26.58
CA LYS A 213 25.16 7.14 27.55
C LYS A 213 23.73 7.67 27.75
N GLN A 214 23.52 8.37 28.86
CA GLN A 214 22.33 9.19 29.04
C GLN A 214 22.65 10.60 28.54
N ILE A 215 21.71 11.23 27.85
CA ILE A 215 21.79 12.61 27.39
C ILE A 215 20.54 13.36 27.83
N ASP A 216 20.63 14.69 27.90
CA ASP A 216 19.42 15.49 27.82
C ASP A 216 18.97 15.59 26.35
N TRP A 217 17.66 15.66 26.13
CA TRP A 217 17.06 15.69 24.81
C TRP A 217 15.75 16.47 24.89
N ALA A 218 15.57 17.46 24.02
CA ALA A 218 14.45 18.40 24.10
C ALA A 218 13.07 17.75 23.88
N GLN A 219 13.00 16.58 23.23
CA GLN A 219 11.73 15.89 23.03
C GLN A 219 11.30 15.13 24.29
N PRO A 220 10.01 15.18 24.68
CA PRO A 220 9.50 14.52 25.89
C PRO A 220 9.38 13.00 25.72
N GLN A 221 9.20 12.50 24.50
CA GLN A 221 9.13 11.09 24.16
C GLN A 221 9.49 10.94 22.67
N GLY A 222 9.93 9.76 22.27
CA GLY A 222 10.20 9.46 20.87
C GLY A 222 11.48 8.67 20.62
N THR A 223 11.80 8.54 19.34
CA THR A 223 13.04 7.93 18.84
C THR A 223 13.70 8.85 17.81
N GLU A 224 15.02 8.94 17.83
CA GLU A 224 15.81 9.49 16.72
C GLU A 224 16.81 8.44 16.24
N VAL A 225 16.90 8.27 14.92
CA VAL A 225 17.78 7.28 14.27
C VAL A 225 18.59 7.99 13.21
N ALA A 226 19.92 8.00 13.35
CA ALA A 226 20.84 8.58 12.39
C ALA A 226 21.75 7.51 11.75
N LEU A 227 21.77 7.51 10.41
CA LEU A 227 22.43 6.56 9.54
C LEU A 227 23.33 7.31 8.54
N GLU A 228 24.63 7.01 8.52
CA GLU A 228 25.55 7.50 7.49
C GLU A 228 25.75 6.42 6.41
N VAL A 229 25.29 6.69 5.18
CA VAL A 229 25.24 5.74 4.07
C VAL A 229 25.87 6.31 2.81
N GLU A 230 26.43 5.44 1.96
CA GLU A 230 26.72 5.82 0.56
C GLU A 230 25.46 5.74 -0.29
N GLY A 231 25.28 6.72 -1.17
CA GLY A 231 24.04 6.87 -1.93
C GLY A 231 24.15 7.89 -3.06
N ARG A 232 23.06 8.10 -3.79
CA ARG A 232 22.96 9.18 -4.77
C ARG A 232 21.61 9.87 -4.68
N TYR A 233 21.60 11.14 -4.28
CA TYR A 233 20.41 11.98 -4.34
C TYR A 233 20.12 12.45 -5.77
N GLN A 234 18.86 12.40 -6.18
CA GLN A 234 18.38 12.88 -7.48
C GLN A 234 16.87 13.13 -7.39
N LYS A 235 16.43 14.35 -7.71
CA LYS A 235 15.02 14.75 -7.78
C LYS A 235 14.27 14.10 -8.97
N GLY A 236 12.94 14.13 -8.94
CA GLY A 236 12.06 13.60 -10.00
C GLY A 236 11.57 12.16 -9.72
N ARG A 237 10.99 11.50 -10.74
CA ARG A 237 10.35 10.17 -10.57
C ARG A 237 11.28 9.15 -9.90
N ALA A 238 10.78 8.45 -8.88
CA ALA A 238 11.51 7.58 -7.97
C ALA A 238 12.62 8.27 -7.15
N SER A 239 12.37 9.48 -6.62
CA SER A 239 13.24 10.14 -5.62
C SER A 239 12.75 9.92 -4.19
N VAL A 240 13.56 10.37 -3.22
CA VAL A 240 13.16 10.46 -1.81
C VAL A 240 12.00 11.47 -1.64
N ASP A 241 12.03 12.60 -2.37
CA ASP A 241 10.94 13.59 -2.37
C ASP A 241 9.60 12.98 -2.80
N GLU A 242 9.55 12.27 -3.94
CA GLU A 242 8.31 11.65 -4.43
C GLU A 242 7.80 10.57 -3.47
N TRP A 243 8.69 9.84 -2.79
CA TRP A 243 8.27 8.88 -1.76
C TRP A 243 7.64 9.57 -0.55
N LEU A 244 8.24 10.66 -0.05
CA LEU A 244 7.71 11.41 1.09
C LEU A 244 6.40 12.14 0.74
N GLU A 245 6.30 12.71 -0.47
CA GLU A 245 5.05 13.22 -1.08
C GLU A 245 3.94 12.15 -1.03
N GLN A 246 4.19 10.97 -1.62
CA GLN A 246 3.21 9.88 -1.67
C GLN A 246 2.89 9.29 -0.29
N THR A 247 3.88 9.20 0.61
CA THR A 247 3.65 8.78 1.99
C THR A 247 2.68 9.74 2.70
N SER A 248 2.73 11.05 2.43
CA SER A 248 1.74 12.00 2.97
C SER A 248 0.32 11.81 2.39
N ILE A 249 0.19 11.38 1.13
CA ILE A 249 -1.11 11.10 0.48
C ILE A 249 -1.78 9.87 1.12
N ALA A 250 -1.03 8.78 1.34
CA ALA A 250 -1.59 7.55 1.91
C ALA A 250 -1.68 7.55 3.45
N ASN A 251 -1.11 8.55 4.11
CA ASN A 251 -1.09 8.68 5.57
C ASN A 251 -1.45 10.12 6.00
N PRO A 252 -2.67 10.61 5.68
CA PRO A 252 -3.08 12.01 5.90
C PRO A 252 -3.15 12.43 7.38
N HIS A 253 -3.07 11.47 8.30
CA HIS A 253 -2.97 11.67 9.75
C HIS A 253 -1.55 11.93 10.26
N VAL A 254 -0.55 11.93 9.37
CA VAL A 254 0.86 12.22 9.68
C VAL A 254 1.14 13.71 9.49
N ARG A 255 1.93 14.31 10.39
CA ARG A 255 2.67 15.54 10.10
C ARG A 255 4.11 15.15 9.74
N LEU A 256 4.55 15.49 8.53
CA LEU A 256 5.86 15.10 8.01
C LEU A 256 6.67 16.35 7.65
N VAL A 257 7.83 16.53 8.28
CA VAL A 257 8.77 17.60 7.96
C VAL A 257 9.99 17.00 7.28
N TYR A 258 10.33 17.45 6.08
CA TYR A 258 11.48 16.97 5.31
C TYR A 258 12.46 18.11 5.05
N HIS A 259 13.65 18.02 5.63
CA HIS A 259 14.78 18.88 5.31
C HIS A 259 15.63 18.20 4.22
N THR A 260 15.70 18.83 3.05
CA THR A 260 16.42 18.32 1.87
C THR A 260 17.94 18.51 1.98
N PRO A 261 18.75 17.81 1.15
CA PRO A 261 20.18 18.08 1.01
C PRO A 261 20.53 19.47 0.46
N GLU A 262 19.54 20.18 -0.10
CA GLU A 262 19.68 21.53 -0.66
C GLU A 262 19.35 22.64 0.36
N GLY A 263 18.98 22.27 1.60
CA GLY A 263 18.57 23.22 2.65
C GLY A 263 17.10 23.64 2.59
N GLU A 264 16.40 23.37 1.48
CA GLU A 264 14.95 23.50 1.37
C GLU A 264 14.27 22.62 2.44
N THR A 265 13.31 23.19 3.19
CA THR A 265 12.48 22.46 4.16
C THR A 265 11.05 22.40 3.66
N LYS A 266 10.55 21.17 3.45
CA LYS A 266 9.19 20.87 2.99
C LYS A 266 8.38 20.36 4.17
N GLU A 267 7.30 21.04 4.55
CA GLU A 267 6.33 20.51 5.50
C GLU A 267 5.09 19.98 4.78
N TYR A 268 4.66 18.79 5.17
CA TYR A 268 3.39 18.18 4.79
C TYR A 268 2.53 18.15 6.07
N PRO A 269 1.66 19.16 6.30
CA PRO A 269 0.79 19.18 7.47
C PRO A 269 -0.26 18.09 7.40
N ARG A 270 -0.70 17.61 8.57
CA ARG A 270 -1.86 16.72 8.75
C ARG A 270 -3.10 17.27 8.02
N THR A 271 -3.94 16.38 7.49
CA THR A 271 -5.29 16.67 6.95
C THR A 271 -6.39 15.80 7.54
N TYR A 272 -6.03 14.74 8.27
CA TYR A 272 -6.98 13.87 8.94
C TYR A 272 -6.60 13.76 10.42
N HIS A 273 -7.48 14.19 11.32
CA HIS A 273 -7.13 14.31 12.75
C HIS A 273 -7.45 13.08 13.59
N GLU A 274 -8.04 12.04 12.97
CA GLU A 274 -8.31 10.75 13.61
C GLU A 274 -7.20 9.73 13.25
N LEU A 275 -6.93 8.80 14.17
CA LEU A 275 -6.08 7.65 13.86
C LEU A 275 -6.88 6.54 13.17
N PRO A 276 -6.29 5.84 12.18
CA PRO A 276 -6.93 4.66 11.60
C PRO A 276 -7.07 3.53 12.64
N PRO A 277 -8.11 2.68 12.52
CA PRO A 277 -8.40 1.64 13.50
C PRO A 277 -7.28 0.59 13.58
N SER A 278 -6.73 0.35 14.77
CA SER A 278 -5.61 -0.55 14.99
C SER A 278 -5.94 -2.00 14.58
N PRO A 279 -5.19 -2.63 13.65
CA PRO A 279 -5.51 -3.96 13.15
C PRO A 279 -5.24 -5.03 14.21
N LYS A 280 -6.23 -5.90 14.43
CA LYS A 280 -6.18 -6.98 15.43
C LYS A 280 -5.44 -8.19 14.89
N GLU A 281 -4.65 -8.83 15.75
CA GLU A 281 -3.97 -10.09 15.42
C GLU A 281 -4.98 -11.23 15.25
N ILE A 282 -4.84 -12.00 14.16
CA ILE A 282 -5.68 -13.18 13.88
C ILE A 282 -4.85 -14.46 13.82
N LYS A 283 -5.54 -15.60 13.88
CA LYS A 283 -4.97 -16.93 13.61
C LYS A 283 -5.00 -17.21 12.10
N PRO A 284 -4.12 -18.08 11.57
CA PRO A 284 -4.16 -18.47 10.15
C PRO A 284 -5.55 -18.97 9.74
N HIS A 285 -5.93 -18.70 8.50
CA HIS A 285 -7.14 -19.28 7.91
C HIS A 285 -6.79 -20.64 7.28
N PRO A 286 -7.62 -21.70 7.44
CA PRO A 286 -7.28 -23.03 6.96
C PRO A 286 -6.99 -23.13 5.44
N TYR A 287 -7.60 -22.29 4.61
CA TYR A 287 -7.29 -22.25 3.17
C TYR A 287 -5.91 -21.68 2.84
N GLY A 288 -5.33 -20.88 3.74
CA GLY A 288 -4.08 -20.15 3.51
C GLY A 288 -2.81 -20.84 4.00
N ILE A 289 -2.91 -22.03 4.57
CA ILE A 289 -1.74 -22.82 4.96
C ILE A 289 -1.24 -23.67 3.79
N GLU A 290 0.07 -23.86 3.75
CA GLU A 290 0.69 -24.89 2.92
C GLU A 290 0.87 -26.18 3.73
N PHE A 291 1.03 -27.32 3.04
CA PHE A 291 1.15 -28.62 3.69
C PHE A 291 2.31 -28.71 4.70
N GLY A 292 3.47 -28.12 4.39
CA GLY A 292 4.61 -28.04 5.32
C GLY A 292 4.32 -27.18 6.56
N ALA A 293 3.53 -26.11 6.42
CA ALA A 293 3.09 -25.29 7.54
C ALA A 293 2.11 -26.05 8.44
N LEU A 294 1.15 -26.79 7.87
CA LEU A 294 0.25 -27.67 8.61
C LEU A 294 1.02 -28.74 9.40
N LEU A 295 2.01 -29.41 8.76
CA LEU A 295 2.85 -30.40 9.43
C LEU A 295 3.63 -29.82 10.61
N LYS A 296 4.14 -28.59 10.50
CA LYS A 296 4.79 -27.90 11.61
C LYS A 296 3.80 -27.53 12.72
N MET A 297 2.63 -26.99 12.36
CA MET A 297 1.58 -26.66 13.33
C MET A 297 1.09 -27.90 14.12
N LEU A 298 0.97 -29.07 13.48
CA LEU A 298 0.65 -30.35 14.12
C LEU A 298 1.72 -30.81 15.15
N GLN A 299 2.96 -30.32 15.04
CA GLN A 299 4.04 -30.60 15.99
C GLN A 299 4.09 -29.58 17.12
N ASP A 300 4.06 -28.29 16.75
CA ASP A 300 4.20 -27.13 17.65
C ASP A 300 2.94 -26.88 18.52
N THR A 301 1.77 -27.41 18.14
CA THR A 301 0.51 -27.17 18.85
C THR A 301 0.53 -27.64 20.30
N LYS A 302 -0.23 -26.93 21.13
CA LYS A 302 -0.51 -27.26 22.53
C LYS A 302 -1.75 -28.14 22.69
N SER A 303 -2.55 -28.32 21.64
CA SER A 303 -3.78 -29.12 21.69
C SER A 303 -3.50 -30.62 21.70
N HIS A 304 -4.17 -31.35 22.59
CA HIS A 304 -3.97 -32.81 22.74
C HIS A 304 -4.75 -33.66 21.72
N THR A 305 -5.70 -33.07 21.00
CA THR A 305 -6.57 -33.76 20.02
C THR A 305 -6.59 -33.02 18.67
N VAL A 306 -6.78 -33.72 17.55
CA VAL A 306 -6.85 -33.11 16.22
C VAL A 306 -8.05 -32.15 16.11
N ALA A 307 -9.21 -32.51 16.63
CA ALA A 307 -10.36 -31.60 16.63
C ALA A 307 -10.11 -30.36 17.52
N GLY A 308 -9.41 -30.54 18.65
CA GLY A 308 -8.95 -29.43 19.49
C GLY A 308 -8.01 -28.49 18.74
N PHE A 309 -7.00 -29.05 18.07
CA PHE A 309 -6.04 -28.32 17.22
C PHE A 309 -6.74 -27.50 16.12
N LEU A 310 -7.64 -28.12 15.37
CA LEU A 310 -8.36 -27.45 14.27
C LEU A 310 -9.21 -26.27 14.77
N ALA A 311 -9.84 -26.38 15.94
CA ALA A 311 -10.61 -25.29 16.54
C ALA A 311 -9.75 -24.29 17.34
N SER A 312 -8.56 -24.67 17.82
CA SER A 312 -7.70 -23.82 18.64
C SER A 312 -6.76 -22.96 17.82
N ASP A 313 -6.18 -23.48 16.74
CA ASP A 313 -5.00 -22.86 16.11
C ASP A 313 -5.32 -22.13 14.80
N PHE A 314 -6.55 -22.29 14.29
CA PHE A 314 -7.07 -21.59 13.12
C PHE A 314 -8.12 -20.54 13.48
N CYS A 315 -8.36 -19.58 12.58
CA CYS A 315 -9.57 -18.76 12.63
C CYS A 315 -10.74 -19.45 11.89
N ARG A 316 -11.98 -19.10 12.27
CA ARG A 316 -13.24 -19.52 11.62
C ARG A 316 -13.58 -21.02 11.64
N VAL A 317 -12.80 -21.87 12.31
CA VAL A 317 -13.17 -23.27 12.59
C VAL A 317 -13.89 -23.35 13.94
N SER A 318 -15.08 -23.94 13.96
CA SER A 318 -15.79 -24.29 15.21
C SER A 318 -15.47 -25.73 15.63
N PRO A 319 -15.67 -26.12 16.90
CA PRO A 319 -15.47 -27.52 17.33
C PRO A 319 -16.31 -28.53 16.51
N ALA A 320 -17.54 -28.18 16.15
CA ALA A 320 -18.38 -29.01 15.28
C ALA A 320 -17.79 -29.17 13.86
N LEU A 321 -17.33 -28.08 13.25
CA LEU A 321 -16.68 -28.12 11.93
C LEU A 321 -15.34 -28.87 11.98
N ALA A 322 -14.60 -28.76 13.08
CA ALA A 322 -13.38 -29.54 13.31
C ALA A 322 -13.66 -31.05 13.37
N GLU A 323 -14.75 -31.47 14.03
CA GLU A 323 -15.21 -32.85 14.00
C GLU A 323 -15.65 -33.31 12.59
N GLU A 324 -16.38 -32.48 11.85
CA GLU A 324 -16.79 -32.77 10.46
C GLU A 324 -15.57 -32.96 9.54
N ILE A 325 -14.56 -32.09 9.65
CA ILE A 325 -13.29 -32.21 8.93
C ILE A 325 -12.57 -33.50 9.31
N CYS A 326 -12.49 -33.85 10.60
CA CYS A 326 -11.90 -35.12 11.05
C CYS A 326 -12.63 -36.34 10.46
N LYS A 327 -13.97 -36.35 10.54
CA LYS A 327 -14.84 -37.43 10.00
C LYS A 327 -14.65 -37.58 8.49
N ALA A 328 -14.64 -36.47 7.73
CA ALA A 328 -14.42 -36.48 6.28
C ALA A 328 -12.98 -36.89 5.89
N ALA A 329 -11.97 -36.51 6.68
CA ALA A 329 -10.58 -36.91 6.50
C ALA A 329 -10.28 -38.35 6.96
N LYS A 330 -11.26 -39.06 7.55
CA LYS A 330 -11.12 -40.38 8.18
C LYS A 330 -10.07 -40.43 9.31
N VAL A 331 -9.83 -39.29 9.97
CA VAL A 331 -8.95 -39.17 11.15
C VAL A 331 -9.83 -39.13 12.40
N SER A 332 -9.52 -39.93 13.43
CA SER A 332 -10.27 -39.87 14.69
C SER A 332 -10.11 -38.49 15.34
N PRO A 333 -11.20 -37.78 15.72
CA PRO A 333 -11.13 -36.48 16.37
C PRO A 333 -10.22 -36.44 17.61
N ALA A 334 -10.11 -37.56 18.32
CA ALA A 334 -9.33 -37.74 19.54
C ALA A 334 -7.86 -38.18 19.31
N THR A 335 -7.43 -38.36 18.06
CA THR A 335 -6.01 -38.61 17.72
C THR A 335 -5.16 -37.44 18.22
N LYS A 336 -3.92 -37.70 18.66
CA LYS A 336 -2.99 -36.62 18.99
C LYS A 336 -2.48 -35.96 17.71
N PRO A 337 -2.40 -34.62 17.61
CA PRO A 337 -1.90 -33.94 16.41
C PRO A 337 -0.52 -34.43 15.92
N ARG A 338 0.38 -34.72 16.87
CA ARG A 338 1.75 -35.20 16.60
C ARG A 338 1.84 -36.58 15.95
N ASP A 339 0.77 -37.38 16.03
CA ASP A 339 0.72 -38.73 15.46
C ASP A 339 0.18 -38.72 14.01
N VAL A 340 -0.43 -37.61 13.58
CA VAL A 340 -0.94 -37.42 12.21
C VAL A 340 0.22 -37.09 11.26
N LYS A 341 0.73 -38.10 10.57
CA LYS A 341 1.89 -37.99 9.66
C LYS A 341 1.57 -38.54 8.26
N HIS A 342 2.42 -38.18 7.29
CA HIS A 342 2.37 -38.67 5.91
C HIS A 342 0.94 -38.59 5.29
N GLN A 343 0.41 -39.69 4.76
CA GLN A 343 -0.88 -39.77 4.09
C GLN A 343 -2.06 -39.27 4.93
N ALA A 344 -2.05 -39.46 6.27
CA ALA A 344 -3.13 -38.98 7.13
C ALA A 344 -3.15 -37.44 7.20
N ALA A 345 -1.98 -36.81 7.26
CA ALA A 345 -1.85 -35.36 7.20
C ALA A 345 -2.20 -34.81 5.81
N GLU A 346 -1.82 -35.51 4.74
CA GLU A 346 -2.12 -35.11 3.36
C GLU A 346 -3.63 -35.21 3.05
N THR A 347 -4.28 -36.27 3.54
CA THR A 347 -5.75 -36.42 3.45
C THR A 347 -6.44 -35.31 4.22
N LEU A 348 -6.02 -35.05 5.47
CA LEU A 348 -6.55 -33.95 6.28
C LEU A 348 -6.40 -32.59 5.59
N TYR A 349 -5.22 -32.32 4.99
CA TYR A 349 -4.97 -31.09 4.23
C TYR A 349 -5.91 -30.94 3.01
N LYS A 350 -6.07 -32.01 2.23
CA LYS A 350 -7.00 -32.03 1.08
C LYS A 350 -8.44 -31.83 1.53
N THR A 351 -8.86 -32.50 2.60
CA THR A 351 -10.20 -32.31 3.19
C THR A 351 -10.42 -30.86 3.59
N ILE A 352 -9.50 -30.24 4.34
CA ILE A 352 -9.57 -28.82 4.75
C ILE A 352 -9.79 -27.90 3.55
N GLN A 353 -9.02 -28.07 2.47
CA GLN A 353 -9.14 -27.24 1.26
C GLN A 353 -10.48 -27.46 0.52
N THR A 354 -11.07 -28.64 0.59
CA THR A 354 -12.41 -28.93 0.00
C THR A 354 -13.60 -28.55 0.89
N THR A 355 -13.41 -28.46 2.21
CA THR A 355 -14.48 -28.11 3.16
C THR A 355 -14.88 -26.64 2.99
N LYS A 356 -16.18 -26.32 3.07
CA LYS A 356 -16.67 -24.94 3.02
C LYS A 356 -16.52 -24.26 4.39
N ILE A 357 -15.60 -23.31 4.50
CA ILE A 357 -15.24 -22.61 5.74
C ILE A 357 -15.64 -21.13 5.60
N MET A 358 -16.07 -20.50 6.70
CA MET A 358 -16.39 -19.07 6.71
C MET A 358 -15.14 -18.21 6.43
N ALA A 359 -15.30 -17.15 5.64
CA ALA A 359 -14.22 -16.24 5.29
C ALA A 359 -13.51 -15.64 6.54
N PRO A 360 -12.18 -15.42 6.48
CA PRO A 360 -11.41 -14.84 7.57
C PRO A 360 -12.02 -13.51 8.08
N PRO A 361 -11.86 -13.20 9.38
CA PRO A 361 -12.35 -11.94 9.93
C PRO A 361 -11.57 -10.75 9.35
N THR A 362 -12.26 -9.62 9.20
CA THR A 362 -11.74 -8.43 8.50
C THR A 362 -11.19 -7.36 9.45
N ASN A 363 -11.17 -7.64 10.76
CA ASN A 363 -10.65 -6.75 11.81
C ASN A 363 -9.11 -6.75 11.93
N CYS A 364 -8.41 -7.54 11.10
CA CYS A 364 -6.96 -7.61 11.01
C CYS A 364 -6.34 -6.73 9.92
N ILE A 365 -7.18 -6.04 9.15
CA ILE A 365 -6.80 -5.08 8.13
C ILE A 365 -7.34 -3.70 8.49
N SER A 366 -6.56 -2.67 8.16
CA SER A 366 -6.83 -1.28 8.47
C SER A 366 -6.72 -0.49 7.16
N PRO A 367 -7.81 -0.33 6.39
CA PRO A 367 -7.79 0.46 5.16
C PRO A 367 -7.41 1.93 5.44
N ILE A 368 -7.22 2.73 4.38
CA ILE A 368 -7.13 4.20 4.51
C ILE A 368 -8.54 4.78 4.64
N GLY A 369 -9.50 4.28 3.84
CA GLY A 369 -10.88 4.76 3.80
C GLY A 369 -11.08 5.92 2.83
N GLU A 370 -12.27 5.97 2.21
CA GLU A 370 -12.57 6.89 1.09
C GLU A 370 -12.31 8.36 1.44
N LYS A 371 -12.77 8.81 2.62
CA LYS A 371 -12.57 10.16 3.16
C LYS A 371 -11.09 10.57 3.28
N ALA A 372 -10.27 9.69 3.83
CA ALA A 372 -8.83 9.95 4.02
C ALA A 372 -8.07 9.90 2.68
N ILE A 373 -8.48 9.04 1.74
CA ILE A 373 -7.94 9.04 0.36
C ILE A 373 -8.29 10.36 -0.34
N LEU A 374 -9.50 10.88 -0.17
CA LEU A 374 -9.92 12.17 -0.75
C LEU A 374 -9.08 13.35 -0.19
N SER A 375 -8.91 13.47 1.12
CA SER A 375 -8.13 14.58 1.70
C SER A 375 -6.64 14.49 1.39
N GLY A 376 -6.08 13.28 1.28
CA GLY A 376 -4.71 13.06 0.84
C GLY A 376 -4.49 13.45 -0.63
N LEU A 377 -5.40 13.05 -1.53
CA LEU A 377 -5.33 13.41 -2.95
C LEU A 377 -5.55 14.91 -3.17
N TYR A 378 -6.60 15.48 -2.57
CA TYR A 378 -6.99 16.89 -2.74
C TYR A 378 -5.86 17.88 -2.38
N LYS A 379 -5.07 17.58 -1.35
CA LYS A 379 -4.00 18.47 -0.88
C LYS A 379 -2.74 18.44 -1.75
N GLN A 380 -2.30 17.25 -2.17
CA GLN A 380 -1.00 17.09 -2.84
C GLN A 380 -1.11 17.12 -4.36
N ILE A 381 -2.28 16.83 -4.93
CA ILE A 381 -2.49 16.70 -6.36
C ILE A 381 -3.51 17.73 -6.81
N LYS A 382 -3.11 18.66 -7.67
CA LYS A 382 -4.02 19.65 -8.25
C LYS A 382 -4.87 19.02 -9.35
N GLY A 383 -6.18 19.29 -9.31
CA GLY A 383 -7.18 18.78 -10.25
C GLY A 383 -8.58 19.38 -9.99
N GLU A 384 -9.49 19.14 -10.92
CA GLU A 384 -10.88 19.64 -10.94
C GLU A 384 -11.86 18.68 -10.25
N PHE A 385 -11.59 17.37 -10.32
CA PHE A 385 -12.48 16.31 -9.84
C PHE A 385 -11.69 15.23 -9.11
N TYR A 386 -12.15 14.84 -7.92
CA TYR A 386 -11.57 13.78 -7.10
C TYR A 386 -12.66 12.78 -6.72
N THR A 387 -12.36 11.49 -6.71
CA THR A 387 -13.26 10.47 -6.12
C THR A 387 -12.46 9.33 -5.50
N ALA A 388 -13.02 8.67 -4.48
CA ALA A 388 -12.46 7.48 -3.85
C ALA A 388 -13.50 6.36 -3.75
N VAL A 389 -13.03 5.11 -3.75
CA VAL A 389 -13.82 3.87 -3.69
C VAL A 389 -13.07 2.85 -2.84
N SER A 390 -13.70 2.30 -1.80
CA SER A 390 -13.17 1.23 -0.96
C SER A 390 -14.01 -0.04 -1.15
N ARG A 391 -13.41 -1.12 -1.65
CA ARG A 391 -14.14 -2.36 -1.97
C ARG A 391 -14.48 -3.17 -0.71
N PRO A 392 -15.58 -3.93 -0.71
CA PRO A 392 -15.83 -4.91 0.35
C PRO A 392 -14.66 -5.91 0.43
N PRO A 393 -14.29 -6.41 1.63
CA PRO A 393 -13.15 -7.29 1.79
C PRO A 393 -13.28 -8.59 0.99
N ALA A 394 -12.24 -8.89 0.22
CA ALA A 394 -12.07 -10.12 -0.52
C ALA A 394 -11.02 -11.03 0.16
N VAL A 395 -10.80 -12.22 -0.40
CA VAL A 395 -9.87 -13.22 0.15
C VAL A 395 -9.07 -13.84 -0.99
N TYR A 396 -7.74 -13.87 -0.87
CA TYR A 396 -6.84 -14.61 -1.75
C TYR A 396 -6.01 -15.56 -0.89
N ARG A 397 -5.85 -16.84 -1.26
CA ARG A 397 -5.13 -17.87 -0.46
C ARG A 397 -5.38 -17.77 1.05
N GLY A 398 -6.64 -17.64 1.49
CA GLY A 398 -7.00 -17.50 2.91
C GLY A 398 -6.64 -16.17 3.62
N TYR A 399 -5.93 -15.24 2.96
CA TYR A 399 -5.63 -13.90 3.48
C TYR A 399 -6.74 -12.90 3.10
N PRO A 400 -7.33 -12.16 4.06
CA PRO A 400 -8.28 -11.11 3.75
C PRO A 400 -7.55 -9.88 3.17
N PHE A 401 -8.15 -9.25 2.17
CA PHE A 401 -7.65 -8.00 1.59
C PHE A 401 -8.79 -7.04 1.21
N ILE A 402 -8.49 -5.74 1.25
CA ILE A 402 -9.32 -4.67 0.67
C ILE A 402 -8.52 -4.03 -0.47
N ILE A 403 -9.22 -3.65 -1.54
CA ILE A 403 -8.70 -2.76 -2.57
C ILE A 403 -9.42 -1.42 -2.47
N GLU A 404 -8.65 -0.34 -2.48
CA GLU A 404 -9.17 1.02 -2.54
C GLU A 404 -8.62 1.70 -3.79
N ALA A 405 -9.47 2.42 -4.52
CA ALA A 405 -9.09 3.17 -5.71
C ALA A 405 -9.46 4.65 -5.52
N GLY A 406 -8.56 5.54 -5.91
CA GLY A 406 -8.77 6.97 -5.95
C GLY A 406 -8.46 7.52 -7.34
N LEU A 407 -9.12 8.60 -7.74
CA LEU A 407 -8.92 9.21 -9.05
C LEU A 407 -9.02 10.72 -8.91
N ALA A 408 -7.94 11.43 -9.25
CA ALA A 408 -7.92 12.88 -9.44
C ALA A 408 -7.84 13.19 -10.94
N PHE A 409 -8.64 14.13 -11.45
CA PHE A 409 -8.72 14.47 -12.87
C PHE A 409 -8.78 15.99 -13.09
N GLY A 410 -8.18 16.46 -14.18
CA GLY A 410 -8.13 17.88 -14.55
C GLY A 410 -6.81 18.54 -14.16
N LYS A 411 -6.68 19.83 -14.42
CA LYS A 411 -5.56 20.65 -13.92
C LYS A 411 -6.04 21.60 -12.83
N GLY A 412 -5.16 22.00 -11.92
CA GLY A 412 -5.51 23.03 -10.93
C GLY A 412 -5.86 24.37 -11.58
N PRO A 413 -6.64 25.25 -10.93
CA PRO A 413 -6.96 26.58 -11.46
C PRO A 413 -5.71 27.37 -11.92
N ASP A 414 -4.63 27.33 -11.12
CA ASP A 414 -3.34 27.99 -11.42
C ASP A 414 -2.62 27.45 -12.68
N GLU A 415 -2.99 26.25 -13.15
CA GLU A 415 -2.41 25.60 -14.32
C GLU A 415 -3.33 25.64 -15.53
N ALA A 416 -4.65 25.71 -15.32
CA ALA A 416 -5.61 26.06 -16.35
C ALA A 416 -5.50 27.54 -16.78
N ALA A 417 -5.09 28.42 -15.86
CA ALA A 417 -4.86 29.84 -16.11
C ALA A 417 -3.53 30.16 -16.82
N LYS A 418 -2.58 29.21 -16.86
CA LYS A 418 -1.41 29.34 -17.74
C LYS A 418 -1.88 29.13 -19.18
N PRO A 419 -1.66 30.08 -20.11
CA PRO A 419 -1.95 29.82 -21.51
C PRO A 419 -1.15 28.58 -21.93
N GLN A 420 -1.80 27.68 -22.67
CA GLN A 420 -1.08 26.63 -23.40
C GLN A 420 0.00 27.35 -24.21
N GLN A 421 1.28 27.04 -23.95
CA GLN A 421 2.37 27.64 -24.71
C GLN A 421 2.08 27.36 -26.18
N ALA A 422 1.95 28.43 -26.97
CA ALA A 422 1.52 28.32 -28.35
C ALA A 422 2.41 27.29 -29.05
N ALA A 423 1.79 26.24 -29.59
CA ALA A 423 2.51 25.13 -30.19
C ALA A 423 3.47 25.73 -31.24
N VAL A 424 4.78 25.58 -30.98
CA VAL A 424 5.81 26.11 -31.87
C VAL A 424 5.53 25.50 -33.25
N PRO A 425 5.40 26.30 -34.32
CA PRO A 425 5.10 25.76 -35.63
C PRO A 425 6.25 24.85 -36.08
N LEU A 426 6.03 23.55 -35.98
CA LEU A 426 6.99 22.51 -36.33
C LEU A 426 7.18 22.47 -37.85
N ALA A 427 8.36 22.03 -38.28
CA ALA A 427 8.69 21.92 -39.70
C ALA A 427 7.90 20.78 -40.37
N GLU A 428 7.64 20.91 -41.67
CA GLU A 428 6.94 19.90 -42.46
C GLU A 428 7.73 18.58 -42.48
N GLY A 429 7.22 17.56 -41.77
CA GLY A 429 7.84 16.24 -41.69
C GLY A 429 7.68 15.52 -40.35
N GLU A 430 7.39 16.24 -39.26
CA GLU A 430 7.09 15.62 -37.96
C GLU A 430 5.61 15.23 -37.85
N ASP A 431 5.34 13.92 -37.80
CA ASP A 431 4.00 13.37 -37.50
C ASP A 431 3.50 13.85 -36.13
N GLN A 432 2.18 14.05 -35.98
CA GLN A 432 1.55 14.46 -34.72
C GLN A 432 1.55 13.34 -33.67
N GLY A 433 2.72 13.10 -33.08
CA GLY A 433 3.02 12.05 -32.10
C GLY A 433 2.39 12.22 -30.72
N ASN A 434 1.16 12.74 -30.62
CA ASN A 434 0.30 12.79 -29.42
C ASN A 434 1.06 13.01 -28.09
N ASP A 435 1.58 14.22 -27.88
CA ASP A 435 2.06 14.69 -26.57
C ASP A 435 0.89 14.97 -25.60
N THR A 436 -0.08 14.04 -25.56
CA THR A 436 -1.15 14.03 -24.58
C THR A 436 -0.61 13.41 -23.30
N GLU A 437 -0.40 14.27 -22.30
CA GLU A 437 0.02 13.92 -20.94
C GLU A 437 -0.63 12.62 -20.44
N GLN A 438 0.16 11.58 -20.17
CA GLN A 438 -0.34 10.27 -19.73
C GLN A 438 -0.60 10.24 -18.23
N ALA A 439 -1.63 9.51 -17.81
CA ALA A 439 -2.02 9.37 -16.41
C ALA A 439 -0.87 8.92 -15.48
N ARG A 440 -0.68 9.62 -14.35
CA ARG A 440 0.23 9.18 -13.27
C ARG A 440 -0.45 8.04 -12.51
N VAL A 441 0.15 6.86 -12.47
CA VAL A 441 -0.36 5.72 -11.68
C VAL A 441 0.40 5.63 -10.37
N ILE A 442 -0.28 5.85 -9.24
CA ILE A 442 0.28 5.74 -7.90
C ILE A 442 -0.23 4.47 -7.23
N ARG A 443 0.69 3.68 -6.67
CA ARG A 443 0.43 2.32 -6.15
C ARG A 443 0.84 2.24 -4.69
N TYR A 444 -0.01 1.67 -3.84
CA TYR A 444 0.28 1.46 -2.43
C TYR A 444 0.02 0.03 -1.99
N ALA A 445 0.87 -0.48 -1.11
CA ALA A 445 0.66 -1.72 -0.36
C ALA A 445 0.77 -1.40 1.13
N ASN A 446 -0.27 -1.68 1.90
CA ASN A 446 -0.34 -1.38 3.34
C ASN A 446 0.09 0.06 3.72
N ARG A 447 -0.45 1.07 3.02
CA ARG A 447 -0.09 2.50 3.10
C ARG A 447 1.36 2.88 2.71
N VAL A 448 2.19 1.94 2.27
CA VAL A 448 3.55 2.19 1.77
C VAL A 448 3.52 2.46 0.25
N PRO A 449 4.11 3.55 -0.26
CA PRO A 449 4.22 3.81 -1.70
C PRO A 449 5.14 2.81 -2.41
N LEU A 450 4.73 2.38 -3.62
CA LEU A 450 5.50 1.50 -4.49
C LEU A 450 5.99 2.29 -5.73
N LEU A 451 7.29 2.55 -5.83
CA LEU A 451 7.84 3.41 -6.89
C LEU A 451 8.43 2.62 -8.06
N TYR A 452 9.19 1.55 -7.80
CA TYR A 452 9.88 0.77 -8.85
C TYR A 452 9.03 -0.39 -9.41
N GLN A 453 9.48 -1.01 -10.50
CA GLN A 453 8.87 -2.21 -11.11
C GLN A 453 7.38 -2.06 -11.50
N GLN A 454 6.95 -0.86 -11.90
CA GLN A 454 5.53 -0.57 -12.19
C GLN A 454 4.90 -1.56 -13.18
N SER A 455 5.57 -1.85 -14.30
CA SER A 455 5.08 -2.76 -15.35
C SER A 455 4.85 -4.22 -14.90
N ALA A 456 5.56 -4.68 -13.87
CA ALA A 456 5.38 -6.02 -13.31
C ALA A 456 4.16 -6.13 -12.39
N CYS A 457 3.66 -5.00 -11.88
CA CYS A 457 2.67 -4.94 -10.82
C CYS A 457 1.24 -5.16 -11.32
N ALA A 458 0.49 -6.05 -10.67
CA ALA A 458 -0.93 -6.33 -10.96
C ALA A 458 -1.78 -5.05 -11.09
N THR A 459 -1.56 -4.09 -10.19
CA THR A 459 -2.15 -2.75 -10.21
C THR A 459 -1.99 -2.01 -11.54
N PHE A 460 -0.78 -1.97 -12.09
CA PHE A 460 -0.50 -1.26 -13.33
C PHE A 460 -1.16 -1.97 -14.51
N LYS A 461 -1.09 -3.31 -14.54
CA LYS A 461 -1.77 -4.13 -15.55
C LYS A 461 -3.29 -3.95 -15.53
N ALA A 462 -3.90 -3.85 -14.34
CA ALA A 462 -5.34 -3.61 -14.17
C ALA A 462 -5.77 -2.20 -14.60
N VAL A 463 -4.94 -1.17 -14.38
CA VAL A 463 -5.16 0.17 -14.94
C VAL A 463 -5.06 0.16 -16.46
N LEU A 464 -4.08 -0.56 -17.01
CA LEU A 464 -3.85 -0.68 -18.45
C LEU A 464 -4.95 -1.48 -19.17
N SER A 465 -5.47 -2.56 -18.56
CA SER A 465 -6.55 -3.39 -19.10
C SER A 465 -7.94 -2.76 -18.95
N THR A 466 -8.09 -1.76 -18.08
CA THR A 466 -9.35 -1.01 -17.94
C THR A 466 -9.58 -0.12 -19.16
N THR A 467 -10.77 -0.23 -19.76
CA THR A 467 -11.14 0.48 -21.01
C THR A 467 -11.66 1.87 -20.70
N TRP A 468 -10.76 2.85 -20.53
CA TRP A 468 -11.08 4.20 -20.07
C TRP A 468 -11.94 5.01 -21.04
N ARG A 469 -11.92 4.65 -22.34
CA ARG A 469 -12.82 5.21 -23.37
C ARG A 469 -14.30 5.16 -22.99
N ASN A 470 -14.72 4.11 -22.30
CA ASN A 470 -16.11 3.92 -21.86
C ASN A 470 -16.55 4.94 -20.78
N TYR A 471 -15.59 5.67 -20.22
CA TYR A 471 -15.77 6.71 -19.21
C TYR A 471 -15.54 8.12 -19.75
N GLY A 472 -15.39 8.31 -21.06
CA GLY A 472 -15.16 9.62 -21.68
C GLY A 472 -13.69 10.08 -21.64
N VAL A 473 -12.76 9.16 -21.36
CA VAL A 473 -11.31 9.43 -21.29
C VAL A 473 -10.61 8.83 -22.51
N SER A 474 -9.78 9.63 -23.19
CA SER A 474 -8.99 9.13 -24.33
C SER A 474 -7.96 8.09 -23.88
N GLN A 475 -7.66 7.10 -24.73
CA GLN A 475 -6.69 6.05 -24.43
C GLN A 475 -6.20 5.41 -25.73
N SER A 476 -4.89 5.43 -25.99
CA SER A 476 -4.28 4.71 -27.12
C SER A 476 -4.23 3.20 -26.86
N ARG A 477 -4.20 2.37 -27.92
CA ARG A 477 -4.24 0.91 -27.77
C ARG A 477 -2.98 0.41 -27.05
N GLY A 478 -3.14 -0.18 -25.87
CA GLY A 478 -2.01 -0.66 -25.05
C GLY A 478 -1.27 0.45 -24.30
N ALA A 479 -1.83 1.66 -24.22
CA ALA A 479 -1.31 2.76 -23.42
C ALA A 479 -2.18 3.03 -22.18
N LEU A 480 -1.62 3.76 -21.22
CA LEU A 480 -2.38 4.37 -20.12
C LEU A 480 -3.43 5.35 -20.67
N PRO A 481 -4.49 5.65 -19.90
CA PRO A 481 -5.40 6.74 -20.24
C PRO A 481 -4.64 8.07 -20.39
N ALA A 482 -5.11 8.88 -21.33
CA ALA A 482 -4.49 10.12 -21.77
C ALA A 482 -5.31 11.33 -21.30
N GLY A 483 -4.61 12.35 -20.82
CA GLY A 483 -5.15 13.53 -20.16
C GLY A 483 -4.62 13.66 -18.72
N PRO A 484 -4.67 14.88 -18.14
CA PRO A 484 -4.18 15.14 -16.79
C PRO A 484 -5.06 14.42 -15.76
N MET A 485 -4.55 13.29 -15.26
CA MET A 485 -5.19 12.53 -14.20
C MET A 485 -4.17 11.73 -13.40
N VAL A 486 -4.52 11.45 -12.16
CA VAL A 486 -3.79 10.56 -11.28
C VAL A 486 -4.70 9.44 -10.82
N ILE A 487 -4.24 8.20 -11.00
CA ILE A 487 -4.96 6.98 -10.61
C ILE A 487 -4.22 6.39 -9.41
N PHE A 488 -4.85 6.50 -8.24
CA PHE A 488 -4.41 5.94 -6.98
C PHE A 488 -5.01 4.53 -6.82
N VAL A 489 -4.21 3.54 -6.42
CA VAL A 489 -4.72 2.25 -5.97
C VAL A 489 -3.93 1.76 -4.75
N HIS A 490 -4.66 1.37 -3.71
CA HIS A 490 -4.13 0.80 -2.46
C HIS A 490 -4.63 -0.65 -2.29
N MET A 491 -3.73 -1.56 -1.91
CA MET A 491 -4.06 -2.87 -1.38
C MET A 491 -3.73 -2.91 0.12
N ALA A 492 -4.75 -3.17 0.94
CA ALA A 492 -4.63 -3.41 2.38
C ALA A 492 -4.78 -4.91 2.67
N SER A 493 -3.77 -5.56 3.24
CA SER A 493 -3.84 -6.97 3.64
C SER A 493 -2.89 -7.34 4.79
N VAL A 494 -3.19 -8.46 5.46
CA VAL A 494 -2.30 -9.10 6.45
C VAL A 494 -1.00 -9.58 5.79
N TRP A 495 -1.09 -10.03 4.54
CA TRP A 495 0.04 -10.43 3.73
C TRP A 495 -0.14 -9.81 2.34
N VAL A 496 0.87 -9.13 1.81
CA VAL A 496 0.82 -8.64 0.43
C VAL A 496 1.69 -9.58 -0.42
N PRO A 497 1.17 -10.15 -1.52
CA PRO A 497 1.96 -11.04 -2.36
C PRO A 497 2.85 -10.20 -3.27
N PHE A 498 4.08 -9.93 -2.83
CA PHE A 498 5.07 -9.22 -3.64
C PHE A 498 5.73 -10.15 -4.68
N THR A 499 6.21 -9.58 -5.78
CA THR A 499 6.99 -10.30 -6.81
C THR A 499 8.45 -10.58 -6.41
N SER A 500 8.95 -9.88 -5.39
CA SER A 500 10.33 -9.97 -4.89
C SER A 500 10.43 -9.45 -3.45
N GLU A 501 11.49 -9.85 -2.76
CA GLU A 501 11.81 -9.51 -1.37
C GLU A 501 11.96 -7.99 -1.13
N SER A 502 12.31 -7.24 -2.18
CA SER A 502 12.38 -5.77 -2.17
C SER A 502 11.01 -5.08 -2.04
N LYS A 503 9.89 -5.81 -2.20
CA LYS A 503 8.51 -5.31 -2.04
C LYS A 503 8.10 -4.15 -2.98
N GLU A 504 8.51 -4.17 -4.25
CA GLU A 504 8.25 -3.06 -5.20
C GLU A 504 7.04 -3.27 -6.15
N ALA A 505 6.56 -4.51 -6.30
CA ALA A 505 5.39 -4.81 -7.13
C ALA A 505 4.53 -5.92 -6.51
N ILE A 506 3.21 -5.77 -6.61
CA ILE A 506 2.20 -6.76 -6.22
C ILE A 506 2.06 -7.78 -7.36
N ALA A 507 2.12 -9.07 -7.00
CA ALA A 507 2.02 -10.18 -7.92
C ALA A 507 0.60 -10.36 -8.50
N ASP A 508 0.55 -10.92 -9.70
CA ASP A 508 -0.63 -10.94 -10.57
C ASP A 508 -1.51 -12.17 -10.30
N TYR A 509 -2.37 -12.07 -9.28
CA TYR A 509 -3.37 -13.07 -8.93
C TYR A 509 -4.75 -12.65 -9.43
N ASP A 510 -5.51 -13.59 -10.00
CA ASP A 510 -6.82 -13.34 -10.61
C ASP A 510 -7.81 -12.68 -9.63
N GLU A 511 -7.85 -13.10 -8.36
CA GLU A 511 -8.75 -12.52 -7.36
C GLU A 511 -8.41 -11.05 -7.05
N ILE A 512 -7.12 -10.73 -7.02
CA ILE A 512 -6.61 -9.37 -6.77
C ILE A 512 -6.83 -8.49 -8.00
N GLN A 513 -6.45 -8.96 -9.19
CA GLN A 513 -6.62 -8.23 -10.44
C GLN A 513 -8.10 -7.93 -10.73
N LYS A 514 -8.99 -8.88 -10.42
CA LYS A 514 -10.45 -8.72 -10.51
C LYS A 514 -10.97 -7.60 -9.62
N GLU A 515 -10.64 -7.58 -8.33
CA GLU A 515 -11.16 -6.53 -7.43
C GLU A 515 -10.53 -5.15 -7.70
N ILE A 516 -9.26 -5.08 -8.12
CA ILE A 516 -8.67 -3.82 -8.64
C ILE A 516 -9.45 -3.34 -9.86
N THR A 517 -9.72 -4.22 -10.82
CA THR A 517 -10.51 -3.87 -12.02
C THR A 517 -11.94 -3.42 -11.66
N LEU A 518 -12.56 -4.01 -10.63
CA LEU A 518 -13.89 -3.59 -10.17
C LEU A 518 -13.87 -2.23 -9.47
N ALA A 519 -12.85 -1.93 -8.65
CA ALA A 519 -12.66 -0.62 -8.03
C ALA A 519 -12.44 0.49 -9.08
N LEU A 520 -11.53 0.25 -10.04
CA LEU A 520 -11.24 1.18 -11.14
C LEU A 520 -12.47 1.42 -12.03
N ARG A 521 -13.25 0.38 -12.33
CA ARG A 521 -14.52 0.52 -13.07
C ARG A 521 -15.57 1.33 -12.32
N GLU A 522 -15.54 1.37 -11.00
CA GLU A 522 -16.46 2.19 -10.20
C GLU A 522 -16.02 3.66 -10.16
N ALA A 523 -14.75 3.93 -9.87
CA ALA A 523 -14.19 5.28 -9.97
C ALA A 523 -14.37 5.88 -11.38
N GLY A 524 -14.13 5.07 -12.43
CA GLY A 524 -14.38 5.43 -13.82
C GLY A 524 -15.85 5.74 -14.12
N ARG A 525 -16.82 5.04 -13.51
CA ARG A 525 -18.25 5.41 -13.63
C ARG A 525 -18.52 6.80 -13.04
N ARG A 526 -17.97 7.10 -11.85
CA ARG A 526 -18.13 8.40 -11.18
C ARG A 526 -17.51 9.53 -12.02
N LEU A 527 -16.27 9.36 -12.50
CA LEU A 527 -15.60 10.28 -13.43
C LEU A 527 -16.39 10.50 -14.73
N GLY A 528 -16.89 9.43 -15.35
CA GLY A 528 -17.64 9.53 -16.60
C GLY A 528 -18.97 10.28 -16.47
N ILE A 529 -19.58 10.34 -15.28
CA ILE A 529 -20.74 11.19 -15.01
C ILE A 529 -20.34 12.67 -15.01
N PHE A 530 -19.23 13.01 -14.36
CA PHE A 530 -18.66 14.37 -14.38
C PHE A 530 -18.30 14.82 -15.80
N LEU A 531 -17.55 14.01 -16.56
CA LEU A 531 -17.13 14.35 -17.92
C LEU A 531 -18.30 14.56 -18.89
N ARG A 532 -19.31 13.67 -18.88
CA ARG A 532 -20.51 13.83 -19.72
C ARG A 532 -21.39 15.03 -19.34
N ARG A 533 -21.39 15.44 -18.06
CA ARG A 533 -22.04 16.69 -17.62
C ARG A 533 -21.31 17.91 -18.20
N ARG A 534 -19.97 17.98 -18.05
CA ARG A 534 -19.11 19.05 -18.57
C ARG A 534 -19.19 19.17 -20.10
N GLU A 535 -19.15 18.04 -20.82
CA GLU A 535 -19.29 17.98 -22.27
C GLU A 535 -20.66 18.45 -22.76
N ARG A 536 -21.75 18.03 -22.10
CA ARG A 536 -23.11 18.48 -22.43
C ARG A 536 -23.26 19.99 -22.22
N ALA A 537 -22.74 20.53 -21.13
CA ALA A 537 -22.80 21.95 -20.83
C ALA A 537 -21.99 22.77 -21.87
N ALA A 538 -20.78 22.32 -22.22
CA ALA A 538 -19.99 22.91 -23.31
C ALA A 538 -20.66 22.82 -24.69
N SER A 539 -21.48 21.79 -24.93
CA SER A 539 -22.27 21.66 -26.16
C SER A 539 -23.40 22.68 -26.24
N GLU A 540 -24.21 22.82 -25.18
CA GLU A 540 -25.30 23.79 -25.14
C GLU A 540 -24.78 25.26 -25.08
N PHE A 541 -23.61 25.51 -24.46
CA PHE A 541 -22.96 26.83 -24.52
C PHE A 541 -22.51 27.20 -25.93
N ARG A 542 -21.81 26.30 -26.64
CA ARG A 542 -21.47 26.51 -28.07
C ARG A 542 -22.73 26.74 -28.90
N ARG A 543 -23.80 25.99 -28.63
CA ARG A 543 -25.10 26.15 -29.28
C ARG A 543 -25.76 27.51 -28.98
N ARG A 544 -25.61 28.06 -27.77
CA ARG A 544 -26.07 29.40 -27.43
C ARG A 544 -25.32 30.46 -28.23
N ASN A 545 -23.99 30.43 -28.24
CA ASN A 545 -23.18 31.36 -29.04
C ASN A 545 -23.54 31.31 -30.53
N ILE A 546 -23.81 30.11 -31.06
CA ILE A 546 -24.30 29.90 -32.43
C ILE A 546 -25.69 30.54 -32.63
N PHE A 547 -26.62 30.36 -31.68
CA PHE A 547 -27.91 31.04 -31.74
C PHE A 547 -27.77 32.56 -31.67
N ASP A 548 -26.96 33.11 -30.77
CA ASP A 548 -26.80 34.55 -30.60
C ASP A 548 -26.27 35.22 -31.89
N LEU A 549 -25.31 34.58 -32.57
CA LEU A 549 -24.82 35.00 -33.90
C LEU A 549 -25.92 34.95 -34.97
N TYR A 550 -26.70 33.86 -35.04
CA TYR A 550 -27.77 33.73 -36.05
C TYR A 550 -29.01 34.57 -35.76
N ILE A 551 -29.26 34.95 -34.49
CA ILE A 551 -30.41 35.77 -34.11
C ILE A 551 -30.33 37.16 -34.74
N GLU A 552 -29.15 37.76 -34.81
CA GLU A 552 -28.97 39.09 -35.43
C GLU A 552 -29.31 39.07 -36.93
N GLU A 553 -28.81 38.08 -37.68
CA GLU A 553 -29.14 37.94 -39.11
C GLU A 553 -30.61 37.53 -39.35
N VAL A 554 -31.21 36.69 -38.49
CA VAL A 554 -32.65 36.36 -38.58
C VAL A 554 -33.49 37.61 -38.34
N VAL A 555 -33.17 38.45 -37.35
CA VAL A 555 -33.86 39.72 -37.11
C VAL A 555 -33.67 40.67 -38.31
N ALA A 556 -32.45 40.79 -38.84
CA ALA A 556 -32.16 41.61 -40.01
C ALA A 556 -32.89 41.11 -41.29
N ALA A 557 -33.01 39.80 -41.49
CA ALA A 557 -33.75 39.20 -42.60
C ALA A 557 -35.27 39.40 -42.44
N CYS A 558 -35.82 39.19 -41.25
CA CYS A 558 -37.24 39.43 -40.96
C CYS A 558 -37.61 40.92 -41.12
N ASN A 559 -36.73 41.85 -40.74
CA ASN A 559 -36.98 43.27 -40.93
C ASN A 559 -36.94 43.69 -42.41
N ARG A 560 -35.98 43.15 -43.20
CA ARG A 560 -35.94 43.29 -44.66
C ARG A 560 -37.24 42.79 -45.32
N LEU A 561 -37.71 41.59 -44.95
CA LEU A 561 -38.96 41.01 -45.47
C LEU A 561 -40.24 41.77 -45.08
N LYS A 562 -40.21 42.56 -44.00
CA LYS A 562 -41.32 43.42 -43.54
C LYS A 562 -41.15 44.90 -43.92
N GLY A 563 -40.19 45.24 -44.77
CA GLY A 563 -40.00 46.61 -45.26
C GLY A 563 -39.68 47.63 -44.15
N GLY A 564 -38.96 47.21 -43.10
CA GLY A 564 -38.57 48.09 -41.99
C GLY A 564 -39.62 48.24 -40.86
N ASN A 565 -40.87 47.80 -41.08
CA ASN A 565 -41.97 47.95 -40.12
C ASN A 565 -42.03 46.85 -39.03
N LEU A 566 -40.87 46.31 -38.60
CA LEU A 566 -40.80 45.26 -37.58
C LEU A 566 -39.94 45.73 -36.39
N PRO A 567 -40.45 45.65 -35.13
CA PRO A 567 -39.68 46.06 -33.95
C PRO A 567 -38.55 45.07 -33.67
N THR A 568 -37.36 45.35 -34.21
CA THR A 568 -36.17 44.49 -34.17
C THR A 568 -35.79 44.07 -32.76
N GLU A 569 -35.72 45.02 -31.82
CA GLU A 569 -35.27 44.74 -30.45
C GLU A 569 -36.21 43.79 -29.72
N LYS A 570 -37.53 43.94 -29.87
CA LYS A 570 -38.51 43.01 -29.29
C LYS A 570 -38.40 41.61 -29.87
N LEU A 571 -38.11 41.47 -31.17
CA LEU A 571 -37.88 40.16 -31.78
C LEU A 571 -36.55 39.56 -31.29
N LYS A 572 -35.49 40.38 -31.18
CA LYS A 572 -34.18 39.98 -30.66
C LYS A 572 -34.26 39.49 -29.22
N GLU A 573 -34.90 40.24 -28.33
CA GLU A 573 -35.17 39.84 -26.93
C GLU A 573 -35.96 38.52 -26.86
N GLN A 574 -37.03 38.39 -27.65
CA GLN A 574 -37.83 37.16 -27.67
C GLN A 574 -37.00 35.95 -28.12
N LEU A 575 -36.17 36.11 -29.16
CA LEU A 575 -35.33 35.04 -29.67
C LEU A 575 -34.20 34.66 -28.70
N HIS A 576 -33.49 35.62 -28.07
CA HIS A 576 -32.50 35.30 -27.04
C HIS A 576 -33.14 34.64 -25.80
N LYS A 577 -34.38 35.03 -25.43
CA LYS A 577 -35.13 34.37 -24.35
C LYS A 577 -35.50 32.93 -24.70
N ILE A 578 -35.90 32.66 -25.95
CA ILE A 578 -36.14 31.31 -26.47
C ILE A 578 -34.83 30.50 -26.49
N ALA A 579 -33.74 31.05 -27.04
CA ALA A 579 -32.43 30.40 -27.09
C ALA A 579 -31.89 30.07 -25.69
N SER A 580 -32.00 31.00 -24.74
CA SER A 580 -31.65 30.79 -23.33
C SER A 580 -32.46 29.66 -22.72
N SER A 581 -33.78 29.66 -22.87
CA SER A 581 -34.64 28.58 -22.34
C SER A 581 -34.34 27.20 -22.96
N ARG A 582 -33.97 27.14 -24.25
CA ARG A 582 -33.63 25.91 -24.97
C ARG A 582 -32.23 25.38 -24.68
N THR A 583 -31.29 26.25 -24.32
CA THR A 583 -29.88 25.90 -24.00
C THR A 583 -29.61 25.78 -22.49
N GLY A 584 -30.64 25.80 -21.64
CA GLY A 584 -30.54 25.58 -20.20
C GLY A 584 -30.31 26.83 -19.34
N GLY A 585 -30.16 28.02 -19.95
CA GLY A 585 -29.93 29.28 -19.24
C GLY A 585 -28.70 29.22 -18.31
N LEU A 586 -28.86 29.75 -17.10
CA LEU A 586 -27.80 29.73 -16.08
C LEU A 586 -27.33 28.30 -15.74
N LYS A 587 -28.19 27.29 -15.82
CA LYS A 587 -27.85 25.90 -15.41
C LYS A 587 -26.78 25.21 -16.27
N THR A 588 -26.51 25.73 -17.46
CA THR A 588 -25.40 25.26 -18.31
C THR A 588 -24.13 26.10 -18.14
N ASP A 589 -24.23 27.30 -17.58
CA ASP A 589 -23.07 28.08 -17.12
C ASP A 589 -22.64 27.66 -15.70
N GLU A 590 -23.58 27.30 -14.82
CA GLU A 590 -23.39 26.62 -13.52
C GLU A 590 -22.55 25.34 -13.72
N ALA A 591 -23.02 24.45 -14.61
CA ALA A 591 -22.33 23.20 -14.98
C ALA A 591 -21.05 23.39 -15.83
N LEU A 592 -20.69 24.62 -16.17
CA LEU A 592 -19.38 25.02 -16.73
C LEU A 592 -18.48 25.75 -15.72
N GLY A 593 -18.94 25.97 -14.49
CA GLY A 593 -18.16 26.64 -13.43
C GLY A 593 -18.09 28.17 -13.56
N LYS A 594 -19.16 28.82 -14.04
CA LYS A 594 -19.31 30.30 -14.06
C LYS A 594 -20.38 30.85 -13.09
N THR A 595 -20.86 30.03 -12.17
CA THR A 595 -21.95 30.40 -11.24
C THR A 595 -21.94 29.59 -9.94
N GLY A 596 -20.79 29.04 -9.56
CA GLY A 596 -20.56 28.43 -8.24
C GLY A 596 -21.44 27.24 -7.85
N ALA A 597 -22.08 26.58 -8.81
CA ALA A 597 -22.98 25.44 -8.58
C ALA A 597 -22.67 24.28 -9.54
N GLY A 598 -21.55 23.60 -9.29
CA GLY A 598 -21.37 22.24 -9.77
C GLY A 598 -22.30 21.24 -9.04
N PRO A 599 -22.17 19.93 -9.35
CA PRO A 599 -23.27 19.00 -9.12
C PRO A 599 -23.28 18.34 -7.74
N GLU A 600 -24.34 18.62 -6.97
CA GLU A 600 -24.77 17.78 -5.84
C GLU A 600 -24.93 16.30 -6.24
N GLY A 601 -24.82 15.41 -5.24
CA GLY A 601 -25.31 14.03 -5.34
C GLY A 601 -24.34 12.98 -5.89
N LEU A 602 -23.03 13.23 -5.92
CA LEU A 602 -22.03 12.16 -6.05
C LEU A 602 -21.40 11.85 -4.68
N PRO A 603 -21.55 10.62 -4.14
CA PRO A 603 -20.94 10.25 -2.87
C PRO A 603 -19.41 10.07 -3.01
N HIS A 604 -18.68 10.52 -2.00
CA HIS A 604 -17.22 10.42 -1.89
C HIS A 604 -16.51 10.90 -3.16
N SER A 605 -16.83 12.15 -3.51
CA SER A 605 -16.12 12.96 -4.50
C SER A 605 -16.02 14.41 -4.03
N ILE A 606 -14.94 15.07 -4.44
CA ILE A 606 -14.73 16.51 -4.28
C ILE A 606 -14.66 17.11 -5.68
N ILE A 607 -15.29 18.26 -5.89
CA ILE A 607 -15.27 19.01 -7.15
C ILE A 607 -14.73 20.41 -6.85
N VAL A 608 -13.82 20.89 -7.68
CA VAL A 608 -13.18 22.21 -7.56
C VAL A 608 -13.59 23.03 -8.77
N THR A 609 -14.33 24.11 -8.52
CA THR A 609 -14.74 25.08 -9.54
C THR A 609 -13.94 26.37 -9.39
N ALA A 610 -14.14 27.34 -10.30
CA ALA A 610 -13.47 28.64 -10.20
C ALA A 610 -13.97 29.50 -9.01
N GLU A 611 -15.08 29.12 -8.39
CA GLU A 611 -15.77 29.89 -7.35
C GLU A 611 -15.83 29.16 -5.99
N GLY A 612 -15.53 27.86 -5.93
CA GLY A 612 -15.60 27.11 -4.68
C GLY A 612 -15.19 25.63 -4.74
N ILE A 613 -15.42 24.94 -3.63
CA ILE A 613 -15.18 23.51 -3.45
C ILE A 613 -16.50 22.87 -3.04
N GLU A 614 -16.85 21.76 -3.67
CA GLU A 614 -18.15 21.08 -3.53
C GLU A 614 -17.95 19.58 -3.23
N GLY A 615 -18.95 18.95 -2.61
CA GLY A 615 -18.90 17.54 -2.17
C GLY A 615 -18.75 17.42 -0.66
N GLU A 616 -17.78 16.61 -0.18
CA GLU A 616 -17.48 16.48 1.26
C GLU A 616 -16.68 17.70 1.80
N THR A 617 -17.29 18.89 1.73
CA THR A 617 -16.66 20.20 1.97
C THR A 617 -16.05 20.39 3.36
N GLU A 618 -16.60 19.71 4.38
CA GLU A 618 -16.01 19.68 5.74
C GLU A 618 -14.53 19.23 5.73
N MET A 619 -14.16 18.33 4.81
CA MET A 619 -12.79 17.83 4.70
C MET A 619 -11.84 18.83 4.04
N ALA A 620 -12.35 19.68 3.15
CA ALA A 620 -11.59 20.79 2.58
C ALA A 620 -11.36 21.88 3.64
N GLN A 621 -12.39 22.21 4.42
CA GLN A 621 -12.31 23.25 5.46
C GLN A 621 -11.42 22.87 6.66
N GLN A 622 -11.25 21.57 6.94
CA GLN A 622 -10.26 21.08 7.92
C GLN A 622 -8.80 21.19 7.43
N THR A 623 -8.55 21.60 6.18
CA THR A 623 -7.19 21.83 5.67
C THR A 623 -6.79 23.30 5.86
N PRO A 624 -5.73 23.60 6.64
CA PRO A 624 -5.21 24.97 6.74
C PRO A 624 -4.62 25.40 5.38
N GLY A 625 -5.25 26.34 4.69
CA GLY A 625 -4.77 26.81 3.38
C GLY A 625 -5.69 27.73 2.57
N SER A 626 -7.03 27.66 2.73
CA SER A 626 -7.92 28.59 2.02
C SER A 626 -7.88 30.00 2.64
N PRO A 627 -7.74 31.07 1.84
CA PRO A 627 -7.88 32.44 2.33
C PRO A 627 -9.34 32.72 2.67
N ALA A 628 -9.61 33.18 3.90
CA ALA A 628 -10.95 33.59 4.29
C ALA A 628 -11.34 34.92 3.61
N PRO A 629 -12.57 35.06 3.07
CA PRO A 629 -13.04 36.33 2.53
C PRO A 629 -13.18 37.37 3.64
N ALA A 630 -12.74 38.61 3.37
CA ALA A 630 -12.60 39.64 4.39
C ALA A 630 -13.97 40.13 4.91
N THR A 631 -14.29 39.79 6.17
CA THR A 631 -15.40 40.40 6.90
C THR A 631 -15.09 41.87 7.17
N LYS A 632 -15.98 42.78 6.75
CA LYS A 632 -15.78 44.22 6.94
C LYS A 632 -15.84 44.61 8.42
N THR A 633 -14.94 45.51 8.81
CA THR A 633 -14.97 46.20 10.11
C THR A 633 -16.23 47.04 10.26
N ALA A 634 -16.77 47.09 11.47
CA ALA A 634 -17.71 48.09 11.94
C ALA A 634 -17.28 48.52 13.35
N GLU A 635 -17.51 49.79 13.71
CA GLU A 635 -16.85 50.46 14.83
C GLU A 635 -17.58 50.28 16.17
N ALA A 636 -16.87 50.51 17.28
CA ALA A 636 -17.46 50.76 18.60
C ALA A 636 -17.63 52.30 18.76
N GLU A 637 -18.54 52.86 19.56
CA GLU A 637 -18.66 52.86 21.04
C GLU A 637 -19.85 53.82 21.40
N PRO A 638 -20.18 54.24 22.67
CA PRO A 638 -19.99 53.65 24.01
C PRO A 638 -21.20 53.83 25.02
N ILE A 639 -20.95 53.48 26.30
CA ILE A 639 -21.61 53.84 27.61
C ILE A 639 -23.13 53.69 27.87
N THR A 640 -23.48 53.00 28.97
CA THR A 640 -24.05 53.63 30.21
C THR A 640 -24.10 52.63 31.39
N GLU A 641 -24.22 53.13 32.64
CA GLU A 641 -24.08 52.35 33.90
C GLU A 641 -25.43 51.94 34.56
N THR A 642 -25.42 51.01 35.54
CA THR A 642 -25.62 51.38 36.97
C THR A 642 -25.57 50.22 38.00
N LYS A 643 -24.86 50.48 39.13
CA LYS A 643 -25.16 50.12 40.55
C LYS A 643 -25.26 48.65 41.03
N ASN A 644 -24.13 48.21 41.63
CA ASN A 644 -24.02 47.35 42.83
C ASN A 644 -24.61 48.02 44.11
N PRO A 645 -24.59 47.47 45.37
CA PRO A 645 -23.83 46.32 45.96
C PRO A 645 -24.76 45.20 46.58
N VAL A 646 -24.55 44.39 47.65
CA VAL A 646 -23.70 44.43 48.89
C VAL A 646 -23.44 43.03 49.57
N LYS A 647 -22.16 42.66 49.80
CA LYS A 647 -21.59 41.74 50.87
C LYS A 647 -22.13 40.29 51.04
N ALA A 648 -21.53 39.39 51.86
CA ALA A 648 -20.13 38.95 52.00
C ALA A 648 -19.94 37.74 52.98
N LYS A 649 -18.99 36.84 52.67
CA LYS A 649 -18.13 36.00 53.56
C LYS A 649 -18.70 34.85 54.44
N ARG A 650 -18.01 33.69 54.33
CA ARG A 650 -17.77 32.58 55.32
C ARG A 650 -19.00 31.74 55.77
N GLY A 651 -18.93 30.40 55.92
CA GLY A 651 -17.93 29.41 55.49
C GLY A 651 -17.34 28.53 56.61
N SER A 652 -17.64 27.22 56.60
CA SER A 652 -17.01 26.17 57.44
C SER A 652 -17.23 24.77 56.83
N LYS A 653 -16.53 23.76 57.36
CA LYS A 653 -16.67 22.32 57.04
C LYS A 653 -17.51 21.61 58.10
N GLU A 654 -18.14 20.46 57.79
CA GLU A 654 -17.66 19.11 58.20
C GLU A 654 -18.68 17.99 57.86
N THR A 655 -18.29 16.74 58.08
CA THR A 655 -19.13 15.52 57.92
C THR A 655 -19.08 14.70 59.20
N PRO A 656 -20.11 13.86 59.48
CA PRO A 656 -19.79 12.51 59.93
C PRO A 656 -20.66 11.39 59.29
N LYS A 657 -20.44 10.15 59.76
CA LYS A 657 -20.77 8.87 59.08
C LYS A 657 -21.85 8.04 59.80
N VAL A 658 -22.53 7.18 59.02
CA VAL A 658 -23.02 5.79 59.38
C VAL A 658 -24.15 5.66 60.42
N GLY A 659 -25.11 4.72 60.32
CA GLY A 659 -25.46 3.77 59.23
C GLY A 659 -26.08 2.42 59.70
N LYS A 660 -26.41 1.53 58.73
CA LYS A 660 -26.95 0.13 58.84
C LYS A 660 -28.44 -0.02 59.24
N GLY A 661 -29.22 -1.01 58.75
CA GLY A 661 -28.99 -1.97 57.65
C GLY A 661 -29.87 -3.26 57.69
N LYS A 662 -29.69 -4.17 56.71
CA LYS A 662 -30.22 -5.58 56.57
C LYS A 662 -31.73 -5.76 56.21
N SER A 663 -32.22 -6.86 55.56
CA SER A 663 -31.61 -7.95 54.73
C SER A 663 -32.67 -8.93 54.11
N VAL A 664 -32.28 -9.79 53.14
CA VAL A 664 -33.03 -10.99 52.56
C VAL A 664 -34.18 -10.64 51.57
N GLY A 665 -34.60 -11.41 50.55
CA GLY A 665 -34.13 -12.65 49.87
C GLY A 665 -35.22 -13.76 49.69
N ALA A 666 -35.23 -14.70 48.72
CA ALA A 666 -34.60 -14.82 47.38
C ALA A 666 -35.16 -16.05 46.56
N THR A 667 -35.08 -16.02 45.21
CA THR A 667 -35.23 -17.13 44.20
C THR A 667 -36.59 -17.83 43.94
N LYS A 668 -36.95 -18.07 42.65
CA LYS A 668 -37.13 -19.40 41.97
C LYS A 668 -37.71 -19.31 40.53
N ALA A 669 -37.82 -20.44 39.82
CA ALA A 669 -38.19 -20.54 38.39
C ALA A 669 -39.00 -21.82 38.03
N LYS A 670 -39.67 -21.84 36.85
CA LYS A 670 -40.25 -22.95 36.04
C LYS A 670 -40.74 -22.35 34.70
N VAL A 671 -40.77 -22.94 33.49
CA VAL A 671 -40.63 -24.30 32.90
C VAL A 671 -41.92 -25.14 32.78
N GLY A 672 -42.27 -25.49 31.52
CA GLY A 672 -43.26 -26.51 31.10
C GLY A 672 -44.28 -26.01 30.03
N GLN A 673 -44.85 -26.83 29.13
CA GLN A 673 -44.43 -28.12 28.54
C GLN A 673 -45.17 -28.36 27.18
N GLN A 674 -45.36 -29.61 26.71
CA GLN A 674 -45.65 -29.96 25.30
C GLN A 674 -47.08 -30.51 25.01
N ALA A 675 -47.66 -30.03 23.88
CA ALA A 675 -48.30 -30.77 22.77
C ALA A 675 -49.65 -31.57 22.90
N LEU A 676 -50.16 -31.90 21.70
CA LEU A 676 -51.09 -32.98 21.27
C LEU A 676 -52.60 -32.72 21.06
N PHE A 677 -53.08 -33.19 19.88
CA PHE A 677 -54.47 -33.54 19.46
C PHE A 677 -55.56 -32.43 19.42
N ALA A 678 -56.60 -32.50 18.57
CA ALA A 678 -56.89 -33.26 17.33
C ALA A 678 -58.07 -32.62 16.53
N ASP A 679 -58.22 -33.01 15.25
CA ASP A 679 -59.43 -32.92 14.39
C ASP A 679 -60.05 -31.51 14.12
N GLU A 680 -60.93 -31.30 13.13
CA GLU A 680 -61.64 -32.20 12.19
C GLU A 680 -61.74 -31.60 10.75
N GLN A 681 -62.25 -32.37 9.79
CA GLN A 681 -62.54 -31.97 8.39
C GLN A 681 -64.06 -31.69 8.20
N PRO A 682 -64.68 -31.45 6.99
CA PRO A 682 -64.20 -31.62 5.60
C PRO A 682 -64.57 -30.52 4.57
N SER A 683 -64.07 -30.63 3.32
CA SER A 683 -64.91 -30.89 2.11
C SER A 683 -64.22 -30.62 0.75
N THR A 684 -63.78 -31.69 0.09
CA THR A 684 -63.85 -31.97 -1.36
C THR A 684 -63.74 -30.85 -2.43
N LYS A 685 -62.76 -30.99 -3.34
CA LYS A 685 -63.02 -31.45 -4.73
C LYS A 685 -61.75 -31.89 -5.50
N GLN A 686 -61.88 -33.04 -6.17
CA GLN A 686 -61.39 -33.47 -7.52
C GLN A 686 -60.19 -32.77 -8.18
N SER A 687 -59.32 -33.42 -8.98
CA SER A 687 -58.93 -34.84 -9.18
C SER A 687 -57.75 -34.90 -10.19
N ALA A 688 -56.87 -35.92 -10.11
CA ALA A 688 -55.68 -36.12 -10.96
C ALA A 688 -56.00 -36.98 -12.22
N PRO A 689 -55.08 -37.69 -12.95
CA PRO A 689 -53.60 -37.82 -12.87
C PRO A 689 -52.86 -37.94 -14.25
N LEU A 690 -51.64 -38.55 -14.25
CA LEU A 690 -50.92 -39.27 -15.34
C LEU A 690 -49.88 -38.48 -16.20
N LYS A 691 -48.74 -39.06 -16.69
CA LYS A 691 -47.85 -40.16 -16.22
C LYS A 691 -46.55 -40.21 -17.10
N LYS A 692 -45.48 -40.83 -16.56
CA LYS A 692 -44.32 -41.49 -17.25
C LYS A 692 -43.21 -40.66 -17.98
N LYS A 693 -41.97 -41.14 -17.76
CA LYS A 693 -40.70 -40.95 -18.50
C LYS A 693 -40.48 -42.18 -19.46
N PRO A 694 -39.28 -42.44 -20.05
CA PRO A 694 -38.31 -41.63 -20.82
C PRO A 694 -37.97 -42.24 -22.22
N ALA A 695 -37.07 -41.63 -23.00
CA ALA A 695 -36.30 -42.29 -24.09
C ALA A 695 -34.93 -41.60 -24.35
N GLN A 696 -34.12 -42.12 -25.28
CA GLN A 696 -32.66 -41.87 -25.44
C GLN A 696 -32.22 -42.04 -26.92
N VAL A 697 -30.95 -41.70 -27.26
CA VAL A 697 -30.09 -42.26 -28.34
C VAL A 697 -29.72 -41.38 -29.58
N SER A 698 -28.44 -41.53 -29.97
CA SER A 698 -27.73 -41.28 -31.27
C SER A 698 -27.56 -39.88 -31.89
N ALA A 699 -26.27 -39.50 -31.87
CA ALA A 699 -25.54 -38.54 -32.70
C ALA A 699 -25.62 -38.70 -34.24
N THR A 700 -25.20 -37.65 -34.96
CA THR A 700 -24.30 -37.80 -36.12
C THR A 700 -23.38 -36.57 -36.31
N ARG A 701 -22.55 -36.57 -37.37
CA ARG A 701 -21.27 -35.85 -37.47
C ARG A 701 -21.08 -35.22 -38.85
N LYS A 702 -20.63 -33.95 -38.94
CA LYS A 702 -19.80 -33.46 -40.07
C LYS A 702 -19.08 -32.13 -39.77
N ARG A 703 -17.87 -32.00 -40.30
CA ARG A 703 -17.19 -30.72 -40.55
C ARG A 703 -17.66 -30.19 -41.92
N LYS A 704 -17.54 -28.89 -42.14
CA LYS A 704 -16.64 -28.42 -43.20
C LYS A 704 -15.79 -27.28 -42.63
#